data_AF-A0A522DDX8-F1
#
_entry.id   AF-A0A522DDX8-F1
#
_cell.length_a   1.000
_cell.length_b   1.000
_cell.length_c   1.000
_cell.angle_alpha   90.00
_cell.angle_beta   90.00
_cell.angle_gamma   90.00
#
_symmetry.space_group_name_H-M   'P 1'
#
loop_
_entity.id
_entity.type
_entity.pdbx_description
1 polymer ?
#
loop_
_entity_poly.entity_id
_entity_poly.type
_entity_poly.pdbx_seq_one_letter_code
_entity_poly.pdbx_strand_id
1 'polypeptide(L)'
;MYSDFFFDDFGSRYDRYARKPELRNLTELVPESQDEAIRKWAEKHNIASEATIESARKLAASRHKDVRYFVADTDDMSGSIKSALIIYHKDRYQDEATYRMALVFRDGRMALTTATYKRKEDDYKKESINGVTVAARCKRLLEEALDVHSEKKFDLRSDSALLKFPDKPDPYRRNSFQSWYLPSDLKEVTYISEKPFWETKGAYEQNFRQGWETEVFGGGTDDTHLKKISEEEGRFTRSKSFSALEGIINRHEKERFNAAWSFFADRLNPDIVKTCDEVGIMSAKAYNWLAGDGNSYRSERRIQAAQTYSLFFRTLADKEVTEAIDKAQPLKPVLAKKAGANHTVEGLSQELRPSTVQRLQEQFRPQDIMSLPHDDCWRENWSRLDALPPEWWPKTKEDIKAYSTLVEVAKKYEDICGMPRMKILQEFKGQWQAACRKLEDDRGMHTGGEPQYYYTPTEVEDYLKTLHRKLFLPVMLREADAQKVAVEDFWLEKSPHVNDKRLISDLFNDVSLVKRVELSRTWHRKITEISAAMAELSLAAGVGKQEGSGLSWAALTTPQTAPNGVSLVPLTNDAELKQEGEIMHHCVGGYGAECYKGDSAIISLRSATGEHLSTLQLRLSGEHVYSVQNKGVGNVSPSAEAAEAAEWYISVINGKKIPTSLDRIHKMKSMTEAAKAASKIVGFDATDTAACARAFEIYKPCLPKRYRDIDYDTWLKEAKVMENVGAFMAECSKRHKNAKSKP
;
A
#
# COMPACT_ATOMS: atom_id res chain seq x y z
N MET A 1 -33.57 -31.35 -11.55
CA MET A 1 -34.01 -30.38 -10.53
C MET A 1 -32.96 -30.39 -9.42
N TYR A 2 -32.47 -29.20 -9.05
CA TYR A 2 -31.33 -28.91 -8.15
C TYR A 2 -29.92 -29.08 -8.73
N SER A 3 -29.48 -28.07 -9.50
CA SER A 3 -28.07 -27.64 -9.56
C SER A 3 -27.99 -26.26 -10.22
N ASP A 4 -28.29 -25.19 -9.48
CA ASP A 4 -28.01 -23.81 -9.90
C ASP A 4 -28.10 -22.90 -8.67
N PHE A 5 -27.00 -22.77 -7.91
CA PHE A 5 -26.77 -21.68 -6.96
C PHE A 5 -25.33 -21.78 -6.51
N PHE A 6 -24.40 -21.10 -7.20
CA PHE A 6 -23.15 -20.54 -6.66
C PHE A 6 -22.41 -19.91 -7.84
N PHE A 7 -22.56 -18.60 -8.00
CA PHE A 7 -21.63 -17.61 -8.58
C PHE A 7 -22.46 -16.40 -9.07
N ASP A 8 -22.89 -15.55 -8.14
CA ASP A 8 -23.33 -14.17 -8.42
C ASP A 8 -23.55 -13.41 -7.09
N ASP A 9 -22.49 -12.86 -6.48
CA ASP A 9 -22.68 -11.98 -5.30
C ASP A 9 -21.70 -10.80 -5.18
N PHE A 10 -21.24 -10.24 -6.31
CA PHE A 10 -20.62 -8.91 -6.29
C PHE A 10 -21.25 -7.90 -7.24
N GLY A 11 -21.90 -8.33 -8.33
CA GLY A 11 -22.63 -7.43 -9.24
C GLY A 11 -24.05 -7.08 -8.78
N SER A 12 -24.75 -8.01 -8.10
CA SER A 12 -26.19 -7.90 -7.85
C SER A 12 -26.58 -7.02 -6.65
N ARG A 13 -25.64 -6.73 -5.75
CA ARG A 13 -25.87 -5.80 -4.63
C ARG A 13 -25.91 -4.35 -5.11
N TYR A 14 -25.12 -4.00 -6.13
CA TYR A 14 -25.01 -2.62 -6.62
C TYR A 14 -26.27 -2.16 -7.36
N ASP A 15 -26.84 -3.02 -8.20
CA ASP A 15 -28.07 -2.72 -8.96
C ASP A 15 -29.32 -2.63 -8.07
N ARG A 16 -29.29 -3.23 -6.87
CA ARG A 16 -30.40 -3.18 -5.91
C ARG A 16 -30.46 -1.87 -5.13
N TYR A 17 -29.35 -1.12 -5.04
CA TYR A 17 -29.32 0.23 -4.45
C TYR A 17 -29.64 1.32 -5.46
N ALA A 18 -29.22 1.18 -6.73
CA ALA A 18 -29.42 2.20 -7.76
C ALA A 18 -30.89 2.40 -8.20
N ARG A 19 -31.79 1.46 -7.88
CA ARG A 19 -33.22 1.53 -8.24
C ARG A 19 -34.14 1.99 -7.10
N LYS A 20 -33.60 2.43 -5.96
CA LYS A 20 -34.43 2.96 -4.88
C LYS A 20 -34.86 4.42 -5.17
N PRO A 21 -36.16 4.75 -5.11
CA PRO A 21 -36.67 6.12 -5.31
C PRO A 21 -36.03 7.16 -4.37
N GLU A 22 -35.44 6.70 -3.26
CA GLU A 22 -34.86 7.48 -2.15
C GLU A 22 -33.51 8.16 -2.48
N LEU A 23 -32.90 7.91 -3.65
CA LEU A 23 -31.61 8.51 -4.06
C LEU A 23 -31.74 9.93 -4.67
N ARG A 24 -32.93 10.53 -4.66
CA ARG A 24 -33.23 11.79 -5.38
C ARG A 24 -32.82 13.09 -4.66
N ASN A 25 -32.35 13.05 -3.40
CA ASN A 25 -32.24 14.25 -2.55
C ASN A 25 -30.81 14.80 -2.36
N LEU A 26 -29.83 14.35 -3.16
CA LEU A 26 -28.50 14.95 -3.19
C LEU A 26 -28.41 15.91 -4.37
N THR A 27 -28.32 17.21 -4.07
CA THR A 27 -28.12 18.25 -5.08
C THR A 27 -26.65 18.66 -5.08
N GLU A 28 -25.95 18.42 -6.20
CA GLU A 28 -24.63 19.04 -6.42
C GLU A 28 -24.85 20.55 -6.58
N LEU A 29 -24.18 21.33 -5.74
CA LEU A 29 -24.11 22.76 -5.96
C LEU A 29 -23.02 22.98 -7.00
N VAL A 30 -23.35 23.71 -8.07
CA VAL A 30 -22.39 24.23 -9.05
C VAL A 30 -22.36 25.76 -8.90
N PRO A 31 -21.70 26.31 -7.88
CA PRO A 31 -21.69 27.75 -7.64
C PRO A 31 -20.51 28.40 -8.37
N GLU A 32 -20.61 29.70 -8.64
CA GLU A 32 -19.53 30.47 -9.26
C GLU A 32 -18.35 30.64 -8.28
N SER A 33 -18.59 30.47 -6.98
CA SER A 33 -17.55 30.45 -5.94
C SER A 33 -17.94 29.60 -4.71
N GLN A 34 -16.94 29.21 -3.93
CA GLN A 34 -17.11 28.51 -2.65
C GLN A 34 -18.02 29.26 -1.66
N ASP A 35 -17.86 30.59 -1.57
CA ASP A 35 -18.65 31.43 -0.67
C ASP A 35 -20.13 31.48 -1.08
N GLU A 36 -20.40 31.48 -2.39
CA GLU A 36 -21.76 31.41 -2.91
C GLU A 36 -22.41 30.05 -2.62
N ALA A 37 -21.65 28.94 -2.66
CA ALA A 37 -22.12 27.61 -2.28
C ALA A 37 -22.65 27.59 -0.84
N ILE A 38 -21.83 28.10 0.08
CA ILE A 38 -22.10 28.11 1.53
C ILE A 38 -23.26 29.06 1.82
N ARG A 39 -23.33 30.21 1.15
CA ARG A 39 -24.42 31.16 1.27
C ARG A 39 -25.75 30.58 0.80
N LYS A 40 -25.80 29.98 -0.40
CA LYS A 40 -27.01 29.34 -0.92
C LYS A 40 -27.47 28.19 -0.03
N TRP A 41 -26.55 27.42 0.53
CA TRP A 41 -26.87 26.39 1.53
C TRP A 41 -27.45 26.99 2.81
N ALA A 42 -26.84 28.04 3.36
CA ALA A 42 -27.32 28.70 4.57
C ALA A 42 -28.70 29.34 4.37
N GLU A 43 -28.93 30.00 3.23
CA GLU A 43 -30.22 30.60 2.84
C GLU A 43 -31.29 29.52 2.67
N LYS A 44 -31.01 28.43 1.95
CA LYS A 44 -31.94 27.31 1.75
C LYS A 44 -32.42 26.70 3.08
N HIS A 45 -31.58 26.71 4.11
CA HIS A 45 -31.87 26.07 5.40
C HIS A 45 -32.19 27.03 6.55
N ASN A 46 -32.37 28.33 6.28
CA ASN A 46 -32.58 29.37 7.29
C ASN A 46 -31.51 29.35 8.41
N ILE A 47 -30.23 29.17 8.04
CA ILE A 47 -29.11 29.23 8.97
C ILE A 47 -28.72 30.69 9.16
N ALA A 48 -29.28 31.36 10.17
CA ALA A 48 -29.07 32.78 10.43
C ALA A 48 -27.77 33.10 11.20
N SER A 49 -27.01 32.09 11.62
CA SER A 49 -25.81 32.27 12.42
C SER A 49 -24.59 32.54 11.54
N GLU A 50 -24.12 33.80 11.50
CA GLU A 50 -22.87 34.16 10.81
C GLU A 50 -21.66 33.36 11.32
N ALA A 51 -21.62 32.98 12.60
CA ALA A 51 -20.58 32.11 13.14
C ALA A 51 -20.61 30.69 12.54
N THR A 52 -21.81 30.19 12.19
CA THR A 52 -22.00 28.89 11.52
C THR A 52 -21.56 28.96 10.06
N ILE A 53 -21.93 30.05 9.37
CA ILE A 53 -21.51 30.33 7.99
C ILE A 53 -19.98 30.46 7.93
N GLU A 54 -19.37 31.18 8.87
CA GLU A 54 -17.93 31.37 8.96
C GLU A 54 -17.16 30.07 9.26
N SER A 55 -17.74 29.19 10.08
CA SER A 55 -17.15 27.86 10.34
C SER A 55 -17.19 26.96 9.09
N ALA A 56 -18.27 27.02 8.32
CA ALA A 56 -18.35 26.35 7.03
C ALA A 56 -17.34 26.93 6.01
N ARG A 57 -17.14 28.27 6.00
CA ARG A 57 -16.09 28.92 5.17
C ARG A 57 -14.69 28.43 5.53
N LYS A 58 -14.36 28.38 6.82
CA LYS A 58 -13.05 27.89 7.32
C LYS A 58 -12.81 26.42 6.95
N LEU A 59 -13.85 25.58 7.00
CA LEU A 59 -13.75 24.18 6.61
C LEU A 59 -13.50 24.04 5.10
N ALA A 60 -14.16 24.88 4.32
CA ALA A 60 -14.14 24.89 2.86
C ALA A 60 -12.88 25.54 2.27
N ALA A 61 -12.14 26.36 3.02
CA ALA A 61 -10.95 27.12 2.61
C ALA A 61 -9.71 26.25 2.27
N SER A 62 -9.91 25.09 1.66
CA SER A 62 -8.85 24.27 1.08
C SER A 62 -8.28 24.96 -0.16
N ARG A 63 -6.95 24.99 -0.30
CA ARG A 63 -6.25 25.63 -1.44
C ARG A 63 -6.32 24.82 -2.75
N HIS A 64 -7.20 23.84 -2.86
CA HIS A 64 -7.19 22.88 -3.96
C HIS A 64 -8.26 23.18 -5.02
N LYS A 65 -7.91 22.99 -6.29
CA LYS A 65 -8.75 23.38 -7.44
C LYS A 65 -9.92 22.42 -7.75
N ASP A 66 -9.96 21.25 -7.12
CA ASP A 66 -10.98 20.20 -7.36
C ASP A 66 -11.85 19.96 -6.11
N VAL A 67 -12.59 20.98 -5.67
CA VAL A 67 -13.57 20.87 -4.57
C VAL A 67 -14.98 20.79 -5.15
N ARG A 68 -15.77 19.80 -4.69
CA ARG A 68 -17.21 19.71 -5.01
C ARG A 68 -18.05 19.83 -3.76
N TYR A 69 -19.20 20.47 -3.89
CA TYR A 69 -20.14 20.72 -2.79
C TYR A 69 -21.45 19.97 -3.04
N PHE A 70 -21.86 19.13 -2.10
CA PHE A 70 -23.14 18.45 -2.14
C PHE A 70 -23.99 18.84 -0.95
N VAL A 71 -25.28 19.07 -1.17
CA VAL A 71 -26.26 19.29 -0.12
C VAL A 71 -27.22 18.11 -0.06
N ALA A 72 -27.42 17.58 1.13
CA ALA A 72 -28.41 16.56 1.41
C ALA A 72 -29.49 17.12 2.35
N ASP A 73 -30.75 17.05 1.89
CA ASP A 73 -31.91 17.28 2.75
C ASP A 73 -32.25 15.96 3.44
N THR A 74 -32.22 15.94 4.78
CA THR A 74 -32.29 14.70 5.58
C THR A 74 -33.67 14.41 6.14
N ASP A 75 -34.75 14.93 5.52
CA ASP A 75 -36.10 14.80 6.07
C ASP A 75 -36.56 13.34 6.26
N ASP A 76 -35.90 12.38 5.59
CA ASP A 76 -36.12 10.93 5.71
C ASP A 76 -35.06 10.15 6.52
N MET A 77 -34.03 10.80 7.09
CA MET A 77 -32.93 10.10 7.77
C MET A 77 -32.67 10.66 9.19
N SER A 78 -33.30 10.02 10.17
CA SER A 78 -33.24 10.30 11.61
C SER A 78 -33.72 11.70 12.01
N GLY A 79 -34.69 11.79 12.93
CA GLY A 79 -35.42 13.03 13.25
C GLY A 79 -34.62 14.20 13.83
N SER A 80 -33.29 14.11 13.91
CA SER A 80 -32.39 15.07 14.54
C SER A 80 -31.58 15.93 13.57
N ILE A 81 -31.34 15.51 12.31
CA ILE A 81 -30.58 16.29 11.32
C ILE A 81 -31.53 17.05 10.40
N LYS A 82 -31.23 18.33 10.14
CA LYS A 82 -31.97 19.21 9.23
C LYS A 82 -31.34 19.25 7.84
N SER A 83 -30.01 19.30 7.77
CA SER A 83 -29.27 19.30 6.50
C SER A 83 -27.81 18.90 6.70
N ALA A 84 -27.18 18.44 5.62
CA ALA A 84 -25.74 18.19 5.57
C ALA A 84 -25.11 18.90 4.37
N LEU A 85 -23.99 19.60 4.62
CA LEU A 85 -23.10 20.12 3.58
C LEU A 85 -21.88 19.22 3.50
N ILE A 86 -21.67 18.59 2.35
CA ILE A 86 -20.55 17.69 2.10
C ILE A 86 -19.58 18.39 1.15
N ILE A 87 -18.34 18.53 1.60
CA ILE A 87 -17.23 19.08 0.85
C ILE A 87 -16.33 17.91 0.45
N TYR A 88 -16.32 17.60 -0.83
CA TYR A 88 -15.47 16.56 -1.40
C TYR A 88 -14.18 17.19 -1.92
N HIS A 89 -13.06 16.63 -1.46
CA HIS A 89 -11.73 17.00 -1.91
C HIS A 89 -10.99 15.76 -2.42
N LYS A 90 -10.42 15.88 -3.63
CA LYS A 90 -9.60 14.85 -4.24
C LYS A 90 -8.13 15.28 -4.20
N ASP A 91 -7.29 14.56 -3.47
CA ASP A 91 -5.85 14.77 -3.54
C ASP A 91 -5.28 13.94 -4.70
N ARG A 92 -4.85 14.62 -5.77
CA ARG A 92 -4.29 13.96 -6.96
C ARG A 92 -2.91 13.36 -6.71
N TYR A 93 -2.22 13.73 -5.64
CA TYR A 93 -0.83 13.30 -5.40
C TYR A 93 -0.70 12.05 -4.51
N GLN A 94 -1.75 11.65 -3.78
CA GLN A 94 -1.65 10.57 -2.80
C GLN A 94 -2.64 9.41 -3.02
N ASP A 95 -3.40 9.40 -4.12
CA ASP A 95 -4.52 8.45 -4.31
C ASP A 95 -5.49 8.44 -3.12
N GLU A 96 -5.67 9.62 -2.53
CA GLU A 96 -6.49 9.87 -1.35
C GLU A 96 -7.70 10.75 -1.68
N ALA A 97 -8.86 10.33 -1.19
CA ALA A 97 -10.06 11.15 -1.20
C ALA A 97 -10.36 11.57 0.24
N THR A 98 -10.51 12.88 0.47
CA THR A 98 -10.92 13.42 1.77
C THR A 98 -12.32 14.02 1.65
N TYR A 99 -13.21 13.58 2.53
CA TYR A 99 -14.57 14.09 2.68
C TYR A 99 -14.64 14.90 3.97
N ARG A 100 -15.04 16.16 3.88
CA ARG A 100 -15.36 16.99 5.06
C ARG A 100 -16.86 17.24 5.07
N MET A 101 -17.52 16.97 6.19
CA MET A 101 -18.96 17.13 6.31
C MET A 101 -19.29 18.08 7.46
N ALA A 102 -20.18 19.03 7.18
CA ALA A 102 -20.85 19.85 8.17
C ALA A 102 -22.31 19.39 8.29
N LEU A 103 -22.69 18.95 9.48
CA LEU A 103 -24.04 18.47 9.79
C LEU A 103 -24.76 19.54 10.60
N VAL A 104 -25.96 19.95 10.18
CA VAL A 104 -26.81 20.88 10.92
C VAL A 104 -28.01 20.13 11.48
N PHE A 105 -28.17 20.18 12.79
CA PHE A 105 -29.25 19.54 13.53
C PHE A 105 -30.51 20.42 13.52
N ARG A 106 -31.69 19.81 13.68
CA ARG A 106 -32.97 20.52 13.74
C ARG A 106 -33.07 21.51 14.91
N ASP A 107 -32.30 21.30 15.96
CA ASP A 107 -32.17 22.21 17.10
C ASP A 107 -31.15 23.34 16.89
N GLY A 108 -30.59 23.47 15.68
CA GLY A 108 -29.63 24.51 15.31
C GLY A 108 -28.18 24.21 15.69
N ARG A 109 -27.89 23.07 16.30
CA ARG A 109 -26.50 22.65 16.55
C ARG A 109 -25.80 22.24 15.25
N MET A 110 -24.48 22.34 15.23
CA MET A 110 -23.65 21.87 14.12
C MET A 110 -22.62 20.85 14.61
N ALA A 111 -22.38 19.78 13.85
CA ALA A 111 -21.24 18.90 14.02
C ALA A 111 -20.36 18.94 12.78
N LEU A 112 -19.05 18.87 12.99
CA LEU A 112 -18.05 18.81 11.94
C LEU A 112 -17.38 17.45 11.99
N THR A 113 -17.26 16.78 10.84
CA THR A 113 -16.52 15.52 10.73
C THR A 113 -15.69 15.48 9.46
N THR A 114 -14.57 14.75 9.52
CA THR A 114 -13.65 14.54 8.39
C THR A 114 -13.38 13.05 8.25
N ALA A 115 -13.48 12.54 7.03
CA ALA A 115 -13.12 11.17 6.69
C ALA A 115 -12.11 11.18 5.54
N THR A 116 -10.94 10.56 5.75
CA THR A 116 -9.89 10.43 4.74
C THR A 116 -9.76 8.97 4.33
N TYR A 117 -9.71 8.70 3.02
CA TYR A 117 -9.65 7.35 2.48
C TYR A 117 -8.46 7.18 1.53
N LYS A 118 -7.58 6.23 1.85
CA LYS A 118 -6.48 5.74 0.99
C LYS A 118 -6.96 4.54 0.18
N ARG A 119 -6.74 4.51 -1.15
CA ARG A 119 -7.21 3.42 -2.01
C ARG A 119 -6.12 2.73 -2.84
N LYS A 120 -6.40 1.49 -3.27
CA LYS A 120 -5.65 0.72 -4.28
C LYS A 120 -6.21 1.01 -5.68
N GLU A 121 -5.32 1.03 -6.66
CA GLU A 121 -5.46 1.52 -8.05
C GLU A 121 -6.63 0.92 -8.87
N ASP A 122 -7.10 -0.30 -8.55
CA ASP A 122 -8.09 -1.02 -9.38
C ASP A 122 -9.54 -0.53 -9.25
N ASP A 123 -9.89 0.15 -8.16
CA ASP A 123 -11.25 0.67 -7.95
C ASP A 123 -11.57 1.89 -8.84
N TYR A 124 -10.54 2.53 -9.41
CA TYR A 124 -10.67 3.77 -10.20
C TYR A 124 -11.47 3.59 -11.49
N LYS A 125 -11.40 2.41 -12.12
CA LYS A 125 -12.02 2.15 -13.43
C LYS A 125 -13.55 2.08 -13.39
N LYS A 126 -14.14 1.85 -12.20
CA LYS A 126 -15.60 1.71 -12.06
C LYS A 126 -16.32 3.01 -11.70
N GLU A 127 -15.62 4.01 -11.17
CA GLU A 127 -16.24 5.22 -10.61
C GLU A 127 -16.27 6.42 -11.57
N SER A 128 -15.49 6.43 -12.65
CA SER A 128 -15.40 7.61 -13.54
C SER A 128 -16.63 7.86 -14.42
N ILE A 129 -17.66 7.02 -14.35
CA ILE A 129 -18.80 7.09 -15.29
C ILE A 129 -20.14 7.48 -14.62
N ASN A 130 -20.33 7.39 -13.30
CA ASN A 130 -21.64 7.68 -12.70
C ASN A 130 -21.60 8.42 -11.34
N GLY A 131 -22.14 9.65 -11.30
CA GLY A 131 -22.36 10.46 -10.09
C GLY A 131 -23.22 9.81 -9.00
N VAL A 132 -23.91 8.71 -9.35
CA VAL A 132 -24.69 7.85 -8.43
C VAL A 132 -23.80 7.20 -7.35
N THR A 133 -22.51 6.99 -7.63
CA THR A 133 -21.57 6.30 -6.72
C THR A 133 -21.10 7.18 -5.56
N VAL A 134 -20.82 8.46 -5.84
CA VAL A 134 -20.46 9.45 -4.81
C VAL A 134 -21.63 9.68 -3.86
N ALA A 135 -22.84 9.78 -4.41
CA ALA A 135 -24.07 9.95 -3.64
C ALA A 135 -24.36 8.79 -2.67
N ALA A 136 -24.25 7.54 -3.15
CA ALA A 136 -24.43 6.35 -2.32
C ALA A 136 -23.40 6.27 -1.17
N ARG A 137 -22.17 6.76 -1.42
CA ARG A 137 -21.09 6.74 -0.42
C ARG A 137 -21.21 7.85 0.61
N CYS A 138 -21.62 9.05 0.20
CA CYS A 138 -21.98 10.14 1.11
C CYS A 138 -23.13 9.76 2.05
N LYS A 139 -24.12 9.00 1.55
CA LYS A 139 -25.21 8.45 2.37
C LYS A 139 -24.69 7.47 3.43
N ARG A 140 -23.81 6.53 3.06
CA ARG A 140 -23.22 5.58 4.03
C ARG A 140 -22.44 6.30 5.13
N LEU A 141 -21.67 7.33 4.80
CA LEU A 141 -20.96 8.14 5.79
C LEU A 141 -21.93 8.89 6.72
N LEU A 142 -23.05 9.38 6.18
CA LEU A 142 -24.12 9.99 6.97
C LEU A 142 -24.77 8.97 7.92
N GLU A 143 -25.05 7.75 7.45
CA GLU A 143 -25.60 6.65 8.24
C GLU A 143 -24.63 6.21 9.36
N GLU A 144 -23.33 6.07 9.06
CA GLU A 144 -22.29 5.74 10.06
C GLU A 144 -22.14 6.85 11.12
N ALA A 145 -22.22 8.12 10.73
CA ALA A 145 -22.21 9.25 11.67
C ALA A 145 -23.48 9.32 12.53
N LEU A 146 -24.62 8.87 12.01
CA LEU A 146 -25.89 8.80 12.72
C LEU A 146 -25.95 7.64 13.73
N ASP A 147 -25.41 6.48 13.38
CA ASP A 147 -25.28 5.34 14.30
C ASP A 147 -24.43 5.70 15.52
N VAL A 148 -23.34 6.43 15.33
CA VAL A 148 -22.47 6.93 16.42
C VAL A 148 -23.20 7.91 17.35
N HIS A 149 -24.28 8.57 16.92
CA HIS A 149 -25.02 9.57 17.70
C HIS A 149 -26.34 9.08 18.32
N SER A 150 -26.88 7.93 17.91
CA SER A 150 -28.21 7.47 18.33
C SER A 150 -28.22 6.62 19.63
N GLU A 151 -27.08 6.10 20.09
CA GLU A 151 -26.97 5.34 21.36
C GLU A 151 -26.55 6.26 22.54
N LYS A 152 -27.46 6.50 23.50
CA LYS A 152 -27.22 7.37 24.67
C LYS A 152 -26.44 6.68 25.80
N LYS A 153 -25.29 7.27 26.15
CA LYS A 153 -24.77 7.67 27.49
C LYS A 153 -23.25 7.55 27.49
N PHE A 154 -22.58 8.55 26.92
CA PHE A 154 -21.16 8.78 27.17
C PHE A 154 -20.96 10.22 27.63
N ASP A 155 -20.25 10.37 28.74
CA ASP A 155 -19.66 11.62 29.16
C ASP A 155 -18.53 11.97 28.19
N LEU A 156 -18.59 13.19 27.65
CA LEU A 156 -17.88 13.63 26.44
C LEU A 156 -16.47 14.09 26.78
N ARG A 157 -15.43 13.34 26.39
CA ARG A 157 -14.11 13.90 26.02
C ARG A 157 -13.41 13.08 24.92
N SER A 158 -13.70 13.43 23.68
CA SER A 158 -12.80 13.24 22.53
C SER A 158 -13.09 14.29 21.45
N ASP A 159 -12.05 15.05 21.06
CA ASP A 159 -11.85 15.94 19.89
C ASP A 159 -13.05 16.60 19.20
N SER A 160 -14.03 17.03 19.99
CA SER A 160 -15.12 17.91 19.55
C SER A 160 -15.24 19.07 20.54
N ALA A 161 -14.90 20.28 20.09
CA ALA A 161 -15.10 21.48 20.88
C ALA A 161 -16.62 21.77 20.98
N LEU A 162 -17.24 21.32 22.07
CA LEU A 162 -18.60 21.72 22.44
C LEU A 162 -18.54 23.02 23.24
N LEU A 163 -19.01 24.12 22.66
CA LEU A 163 -19.31 25.34 23.40
C LEU A 163 -20.69 25.22 24.04
N LYS A 164 -20.75 25.18 25.38
CA LYS A 164 -21.98 25.42 26.16
C LYS A 164 -21.79 26.68 27.01
N PHE A 165 -22.79 27.57 26.99
CA PHE A 165 -22.86 28.75 27.86
C PHE A 165 -24.00 28.57 28.88
N PRO A 166 -23.81 28.92 30.17
CA PRO A 166 -24.90 28.95 31.14
C PRO A 166 -25.46 30.37 31.31
N ASP A 167 -26.79 30.49 31.25
CA ASP A 167 -27.53 31.63 31.80
C ASP A 167 -28.09 31.27 33.19
N LYS A 168 -27.62 32.03 34.20
CA LYS A 168 -28.12 32.24 35.59
C LYS A 168 -27.85 31.17 36.69
N PRO A 169 -27.66 31.61 37.96
CA PRO A 169 -27.29 30.75 39.09
C PRO A 169 -28.49 30.24 39.90
N ASP A 170 -28.42 28.97 40.34
CA ASP A 170 -29.31 28.38 41.35
C ASP A 170 -28.74 28.61 42.76
N PRO A 171 -29.48 29.24 43.70
CA PRO A 171 -28.98 29.62 45.02
C PRO A 171 -29.48 28.70 46.13
N TYR A 172 -29.09 27.42 46.18
CA TYR A 172 -29.31 26.60 47.39
C TYR A 172 -28.21 25.55 47.60
N ARG A 173 -27.23 25.87 48.45
CA ARG A 173 -26.71 25.00 49.53
C ARG A 173 -25.58 25.71 50.29
N ARG A 174 -25.99 26.38 51.37
CA ARG A 174 -25.14 26.87 52.45
C ARG A 174 -25.23 25.90 53.64
N ASN A 175 -24.14 25.87 54.40
CA ASN A 175 -23.96 25.50 55.82
C ASN A 175 -23.59 24.06 56.19
N SER A 176 -22.32 23.85 56.57
CA SER A 176 -21.83 23.65 57.97
C SER A 176 -20.31 23.33 57.92
N PHE A 177 -19.41 24.28 58.21
CA PHE A 177 -18.74 24.66 59.48
C PHE A 177 -17.61 23.73 60.00
N GLN A 178 -16.38 24.28 59.97
CA GLN A 178 -15.20 24.24 60.91
C GLN A 178 -14.84 22.95 61.67
N SER A 179 -13.60 22.55 61.93
CA SER A 179 -12.19 22.96 61.66
C SER A 179 -11.33 21.71 61.97
N TRP A 180 -10.18 21.46 61.33
CA TRP A 180 -8.79 21.63 61.83
C TRP A 180 -7.84 21.09 60.73
N TYR A 181 -6.64 21.67 60.63
CA TYR A 181 -5.66 21.58 59.52
C TYR A 181 -5.09 20.18 59.20
N LEU A 182 -5.04 19.80 57.90
CA LEU A 182 -4.02 18.94 57.24
C LEU A 182 -4.12 19.09 55.70
N PRO A 183 -3.01 18.95 54.94
CA PRO A 183 -2.96 19.26 53.50
C PRO A 183 -3.83 18.30 52.67
N SER A 184 -4.68 18.91 51.85
CA SER A 184 -5.44 18.28 50.79
C SER A 184 -4.52 17.78 49.69
N ASP A 185 -4.44 16.46 49.48
CA ASP A 185 -4.39 15.86 48.14
C ASP A 185 -4.79 14.36 48.17
N LEU A 186 -5.99 14.13 47.62
CA LEU A 186 -6.41 12.99 46.81
C LEU A 186 -6.47 11.58 47.44
N LYS A 187 -7.71 11.18 47.75
CA LYS A 187 -8.17 9.80 47.93
C LYS A 187 -8.16 9.02 46.60
N GLU A 188 -7.80 7.75 46.68
CA GLU A 188 -8.03 6.61 45.75
C GLU A 188 -8.03 6.88 44.23
N VAL A 189 -7.03 6.32 43.54
CA VAL A 189 -6.95 6.27 42.07
C VAL A 189 -7.31 4.86 41.60
N THR A 190 -8.39 4.73 40.82
CA THR A 190 -8.82 3.45 40.22
C THR A 190 -8.88 3.50 38.69
N TYR A 191 -8.33 4.54 38.04
CA TYR A 191 -8.35 4.64 36.57
C TYR A 191 -7.25 5.59 36.04
N ILE A 192 -6.62 5.21 34.93
CA ILE A 192 -5.58 6.01 34.25
C ILE A 192 -6.23 6.76 33.08
N SER A 193 -6.10 8.09 33.05
CA SER A 193 -6.42 8.91 31.87
C SER A 193 -5.15 9.57 31.33
N GLU A 194 -4.89 9.46 30.03
CA GLU A 194 -3.80 10.15 29.34
C GLU A 194 -4.12 11.66 29.21
N LYS A 195 -3.19 12.51 29.65
CA LYS A 195 -3.13 13.93 29.27
C LYS A 195 -1.99 14.11 28.26
N PRO A 196 -2.16 14.85 27.15
CA PRO A 196 -1.12 14.92 26.14
C PRO A 196 -0.14 16.07 26.34
N PHE A 197 1.11 15.79 25.94
CA PHE A 197 2.33 16.60 25.99
C PHE A 197 2.27 18.04 25.40
N TRP A 198 1.22 18.40 24.65
CA TRP A 198 1.13 19.71 23.98
C TRP A 198 0.64 20.86 24.89
N GLU A 199 -0.03 20.56 26.01
CA GLU A 199 -0.47 21.59 26.98
C GLU A 199 0.73 22.30 27.64
N THR A 200 1.84 21.58 27.84
CA THR A 200 3.07 22.12 28.47
C THR A 200 3.89 22.95 27.48
N LYS A 201 3.94 22.54 26.20
CA LYS A 201 4.65 23.26 25.14
C LYS A 201 3.99 24.60 24.80
N GLY A 202 2.65 24.65 24.75
CA GLY A 202 1.90 25.87 24.51
C GLY A 202 2.07 26.92 25.61
N ALA A 203 2.08 26.50 26.88
CA ALA A 203 2.31 27.39 28.02
C ALA A 203 3.75 27.97 28.04
N TYR A 204 4.74 27.17 27.62
CA TYR A 204 6.13 27.61 27.53
C TYR A 204 6.37 28.58 26.37
N GLU A 205 5.80 28.30 25.19
CA GLU A 205 5.91 29.17 24.02
C GLU A 205 5.17 30.51 24.20
N GLN A 206 4.10 30.54 25.01
CA GLN A 206 3.36 31.75 25.33
C GLN A 206 4.11 32.66 26.32
N ASN A 207 4.75 32.08 27.35
CA ASN A 207 5.60 32.82 28.30
C ASN A 207 6.93 33.28 27.66
N PHE A 208 7.43 32.57 26.64
CA PHE A 208 8.66 32.96 25.94
C PHE A 208 8.44 34.09 24.92
N ARG A 209 7.21 34.28 24.43
CA ARG A 209 6.85 35.39 23.51
C ARG A 209 6.59 36.71 24.23
N GLN A 210 6.27 36.67 25.52
CA GLN A 210 6.12 37.87 26.34
C GLN A 210 7.47 38.11 27.03
N GLY A 211 8.23 39.07 26.48
CA GLY A 211 9.59 39.37 26.91
C GLY A 211 9.71 39.51 28.43
N TRP A 212 10.85 39.08 28.96
CA TRP A 212 11.19 39.15 30.37
C TRP A 212 10.92 40.53 30.96
N GLU A 213 9.90 40.64 31.81
CA GLU A 213 9.93 41.53 32.96
C GLU A 213 9.91 40.64 34.21
N THR A 214 10.94 40.80 35.02
CA THR A 214 11.14 40.07 36.27
C THR A 214 10.07 40.42 37.29
N GLU A 215 9.15 39.50 37.55
CA GLU A 215 8.55 39.35 38.88
C GLU A 215 9.06 38.07 39.53
N VAL A 216 9.81 38.29 40.61
CA VAL A 216 10.42 37.27 41.46
C VAL A 216 9.31 36.55 42.24
N PHE A 217 9.07 35.28 41.93
CA PHE A 217 8.50 34.36 42.90
C PHE A 217 9.63 33.63 43.63
N GLY A 218 9.78 33.95 44.91
CA GLY A 218 10.77 33.37 45.79
C GLY A 218 10.55 31.87 45.99
N GLY A 219 11.54 31.08 45.59
CA GLY A 219 11.67 29.67 45.92
C GLY A 219 13.13 29.29 45.73
N GLY A 220 13.86 29.16 46.84
CA GLY A 220 15.31 29.02 46.83
C GLY A 220 15.81 27.80 46.06
N THR A 221 16.62 28.06 45.03
CA THR A 221 17.61 27.11 44.51
C THR A 221 18.90 27.86 44.25
N ASP A 222 20.00 27.23 44.65
CA ASP A 222 21.34 27.79 44.81
C ASP A 222 21.93 28.31 43.48
N ASP A 223 22.05 29.64 43.40
CA ASP A 223 22.42 30.42 42.21
C ASP A 223 23.96 30.42 41.94
N THR A 224 24.72 29.63 42.72
CA THR A 224 26.19 29.58 42.62
C THR A 224 26.72 28.72 41.47
N HIS A 225 25.95 27.77 40.95
CA HIS A 225 26.42 26.86 39.89
C HIS A 225 26.37 27.48 38.48
N LEU A 226 25.32 28.28 38.19
CA LEU A 226 25.15 28.92 36.89
C LEU A 226 26.09 30.13 36.70
N LYS A 227 26.42 30.81 37.80
CA LYS A 227 27.39 31.92 37.80
C LYS A 227 28.82 31.43 37.51
N LYS A 228 29.18 30.26 38.04
CA LYS A 228 30.50 29.65 37.82
C LYS A 228 30.70 29.15 36.37
N ILE A 229 29.66 28.60 35.76
CA ILE A 229 29.67 28.16 34.35
C ILE A 229 29.75 29.36 33.38
N SER A 230 29.17 30.50 33.75
CA SER A 230 29.23 31.73 32.96
C SER A 230 30.60 32.44 33.04
N GLU A 231 31.35 32.27 34.13
CA GLU A 231 32.61 32.97 34.38
C GLU A 231 33.85 32.18 33.90
N GLU A 232 33.77 30.84 33.79
CA GLU A 232 34.94 30.02 33.45
C GLU A 232 35.17 29.78 31.94
N GLU A 233 34.20 29.97 31.03
CA GLU A 233 34.41 29.66 29.59
C GLU A 233 33.84 30.73 28.64
N GLY A 234 34.68 31.72 28.32
CA GLY A 234 34.42 32.70 27.28
C GLY A 234 34.44 32.11 25.87
N ARG A 235 33.26 32.14 25.21
CA ARG A 235 32.93 31.83 23.80
C ARG A 235 32.27 30.47 23.56
N PHE A 236 31.00 30.39 23.91
CA PHE A 236 30.08 29.41 23.32
C PHE A 236 29.38 29.98 22.08
N THR A 237 29.48 29.28 20.95
CA THR A 237 28.59 29.47 19.81
C THR A 237 27.20 28.91 20.14
N ARG A 238 26.13 29.64 19.78
CA ARG A 238 24.70 29.34 20.01
C ARG A 238 24.31 27.86 19.94
N SER A 239 24.88 27.10 19.00
CA SER A 239 24.61 25.66 18.81
C SER A 239 25.07 24.78 19.97
N LYS A 240 26.25 25.04 20.57
CA LYS A 240 26.78 24.20 21.66
C LYS A 240 26.05 24.43 22.97
N SER A 241 25.59 25.65 23.23
CA SER A 241 24.76 25.96 24.41
C SER A 241 23.40 25.28 24.33
N PHE A 242 22.82 25.16 23.14
CA PHE A 242 21.55 24.49 22.92
C PHE A 242 21.67 22.97 23.16
N SER A 243 22.69 22.31 22.61
CA SER A 243 22.91 20.87 22.85
C SER A 243 23.27 20.55 24.31
N ALA A 244 23.97 21.45 25.01
CA ALA A 244 24.25 21.28 26.43
C ALA A 244 22.98 21.44 27.30
N LEU A 245 22.15 22.45 27.00
CA LEU A 245 20.85 22.65 27.65
C LEU A 245 19.89 21.49 27.36
N GLU A 246 19.81 21.04 26.11
CA GLU A 246 19.00 19.89 25.70
C GLU A 246 19.47 18.62 26.41
N GLY A 247 20.78 18.42 26.58
CA GLY A 247 21.32 17.30 27.36
C GLY A 247 21.05 17.38 28.88
N ILE A 248 20.95 18.58 29.46
CA ILE A 248 20.59 18.78 30.87
C ILE A 248 19.08 18.60 31.07
N ILE A 249 18.26 19.19 30.20
CA ILE A 249 16.80 19.04 30.20
C ILE A 249 16.44 17.57 30.02
N ASN A 250 17.01 16.89 29.03
CA ASN A 250 16.75 15.47 28.80
C ASN A 250 17.19 14.59 29.98
N ARG A 251 18.27 14.94 30.70
CA ARG A 251 18.69 14.20 31.90
C ARG A 251 17.72 14.40 33.06
N HIS A 252 17.35 15.64 33.37
CA HIS A 252 16.40 15.92 34.46
C HIS A 252 14.99 15.44 34.13
N GLU A 253 14.52 15.54 32.89
CA GLU A 253 13.25 14.97 32.47
C GLU A 253 13.28 13.45 32.55
N LYS A 254 14.38 12.81 32.15
CA LYS A 254 14.57 11.36 32.31
C LYS A 254 14.60 10.93 33.78
N GLU A 255 15.26 11.69 34.66
CA GLU A 255 15.28 11.42 36.10
C GLU A 255 13.90 11.60 36.73
N ARG A 256 13.19 12.68 36.42
CA ARG A 256 11.82 12.91 36.90
C ARG A 256 10.84 11.89 36.34
N PHE A 257 10.99 11.52 35.07
CA PHE A 257 10.22 10.45 34.44
C PHE A 257 10.52 9.11 35.11
N ASN A 258 11.78 8.76 35.35
CA ASN A 258 12.16 7.51 36.02
C ASN A 258 11.68 7.48 37.49
N ALA A 259 11.74 8.60 38.21
CA ALA A 259 11.22 8.70 39.58
C ALA A 259 9.69 8.59 39.61
N ALA A 260 9.00 9.28 38.70
CA ALA A 260 7.55 9.16 38.54
C ALA A 260 7.14 7.76 38.09
N TRP A 261 7.91 7.15 37.20
CA TRP A 261 7.70 5.78 36.72
C TRP A 261 7.95 4.76 37.82
N SER A 262 9.01 4.90 38.63
CA SER A 262 9.26 4.01 39.77
C SER A 262 8.13 4.10 40.78
N PHE A 263 7.73 5.32 41.15
CA PHE A 263 6.61 5.54 42.06
C PHE A 263 5.27 5.00 41.51
N PHE A 264 5.08 5.07 40.20
CA PHE A 264 3.90 4.53 39.54
C PHE A 264 3.94 3.01 39.44
N ALA A 265 5.07 2.43 39.03
CA ALA A 265 5.30 1.00 38.91
C ALA A 265 5.12 0.27 40.24
N ASP A 266 5.56 0.87 41.35
CA ASP A 266 5.37 0.35 42.72
C ASP A 266 3.90 0.27 43.14
N ARG A 267 3.00 0.97 42.43
CA ARG A 267 1.55 0.98 42.68
C ARG A 267 0.75 0.15 41.68
N LEU A 268 1.40 -0.36 40.64
CA LEU A 268 0.75 -1.26 39.69
C LEU A 268 0.62 -2.65 40.32
N ASN A 269 -0.44 -3.36 39.97
CA ASN A 269 -0.62 -4.73 40.38
C ASN A 269 0.52 -5.57 39.75
N PRO A 270 1.38 -6.21 40.56
CA PRO A 270 2.58 -6.88 40.06
C PRO A 270 2.24 -8.06 39.15
N ASP A 271 1.10 -8.73 39.36
CA ASP A 271 0.67 -9.84 38.50
C ASP A 271 0.26 -9.35 37.11
N ILE A 272 -0.38 -8.18 37.02
CA ILE A 272 -0.73 -7.58 35.73
C ILE A 272 0.53 -7.12 35.00
N VAL A 273 1.47 -6.46 35.69
CA VAL A 273 2.74 -6.02 35.08
C VAL A 273 3.54 -7.21 34.58
N LYS A 274 3.66 -8.26 35.41
CA LYS A 274 4.30 -9.51 35.03
C LYS A 274 3.62 -10.14 33.82
N THR A 275 2.28 -10.18 33.79
CA THR A 275 1.54 -10.73 32.65
C THR A 275 1.76 -9.91 31.38
N CYS A 276 1.73 -8.57 31.46
CA CYS A 276 2.04 -7.69 30.33
C CYS A 276 3.46 -7.92 29.80
N ASP A 277 4.43 -8.17 30.68
CA ASP A 277 5.80 -8.49 30.30
C ASP A 277 5.89 -9.88 29.65
N GLU A 278 5.26 -10.90 30.25
CA GLU A 278 5.20 -12.26 29.72
C GLU A 278 4.57 -12.32 28.32
N VAL A 279 3.48 -11.58 28.07
CA VAL A 279 2.84 -11.49 26.74
C VAL A 279 3.53 -10.52 25.79
N GLY A 280 4.51 -9.74 26.27
CA GLY A 280 5.29 -8.78 25.48
C GLY A 280 4.54 -7.54 25.04
N ILE A 281 3.54 -7.10 25.80
CA ILE A 281 2.72 -5.92 25.48
C ILE A 281 2.66 -5.01 26.71
N MET A 282 3.58 -4.06 26.78
CA MET A 282 3.61 -3.06 27.84
C MET A 282 2.88 -1.79 27.41
N SER A 283 1.55 -1.79 27.52
CA SER A 283 0.72 -0.62 27.22
C SER A 283 -0.32 -0.38 28.30
N ALA A 284 -0.69 0.89 28.53
CA ALA A 284 -1.76 1.25 29.46
C ALA A 284 -3.09 0.57 29.09
N LYS A 285 -3.37 0.40 27.79
CA LYS A 285 -4.55 -0.32 27.31
C LYS A 285 -4.53 -1.80 27.69
N ALA A 286 -3.39 -2.49 27.53
CA ALA A 286 -3.24 -3.89 27.92
C ALA A 286 -3.36 -4.05 29.44
N TYR A 287 -2.72 -3.16 30.20
CA TYR A 287 -2.82 -3.13 31.66
C TYR A 287 -4.27 -2.92 32.12
N ASN A 288 -4.96 -1.90 31.60
CA ASN A 288 -6.35 -1.60 31.95
C ASN A 288 -7.31 -2.73 31.57
N TRP A 289 -7.08 -3.38 30.42
CA TRP A 289 -7.83 -4.56 30.04
C TRP A 289 -7.60 -5.69 31.06
N LEU A 290 -6.35 -6.01 31.39
CA LEU A 290 -6.04 -7.03 32.40
C LEU A 290 -6.59 -6.67 33.79
N ALA A 291 -6.70 -5.39 34.13
CA ALA A 291 -7.24 -4.94 35.42
C ALA A 291 -8.75 -5.17 35.59
N GLY A 292 -9.48 -5.51 34.53
CA GLY A 292 -10.89 -5.91 34.63
C GLY A 292 -11.81 -4.83 35.18
N ASP A 293 -11.55 -3.55 34.89
CA ASP A 293 -12.25 -2.38 35.46
C ASP A 293 -12.15 -2.32 37.00
N GLY A 294 -11.07 -2.87 37.58
CA GLY A 294 -10.87 -2.96 39.04
C GLY A 294 -11.62 -4.12 39.70
N ASN A 295 -12.37 -4.92 38.93
CA ASN A 295 -13.01 -6.13 39.44
C ASN A 295 -11.99 -7.27 39.54
N SER A 296 -11.67 -7.70 40.77
CA SER A 296 -10.66 -8.74 41.02
C SER A 296 -10.93 -10.04 40.26
N TYR A 297 -12.19 -10.51 40.19
CA TYR A 297 -12.54 -11.74 39.49
C TYR A 297 -12.38 -11.63 37.97
N ARG A 298 -12.70 -10.47 37.37
CA ARG A 298 -12.45 -10.24 35.94
C ARG A 298 -10.95 -10.16 35.68
N SER A 299 -10.22 -9.48 36.56
CA SER A 299 -8.77 -9.34 36.47
C SER A 299 -8.07 -10.69 36.45
N GLU A 300 -8.37 -11.55 37.44
CA GLU A 300 -7.82 -12.91 37.52
C GLU A 300 -8.12 -13.75 36.26
N ARG A 301 -9.36 -13.70 35.76
CA ARG A 301 -9.76 -14.43 34.54
C ARG A 301 -9.02 -13.93 33.30
N ARG A 302 -8.84 -12.62 33.16
CA ARG A 302 -8.12 -12.00 32.04
C ARG A 302 -6.63 -12.29 32.10
N ILE A 303 -6.02 -12.25 33.29
CA ILE A 303 -4.63 -12.68 33.52
C ILE A 303 -4.46 -14.15 33.14
N GLN A 304 -5.30 -15.04 33.66
CA GLN A 304 -5.24 -16.47 33.35
C GLN A 304 -5.39 -16.73 31.85
N ALA A 305 -6.34 -16.05 31.20
CA ALA A 305 -6.54 -16.15 29.75
C ALA A 305 -5.31 -15.66 28.98
N ALA A 306 -4.73 -14.52 29.37
CA ALA A 306 -3.53 -13.96 28.75
C ALA A 306 -2.30 -14.87 28.89
N GLN A 307 -2.12 -15.51 30.05
CA GLN A 307 -1.04 -16.47 30.27
C GLN A 307 -1.26 -17.76 29.47
N THR A 308 -2.49 -18.26 29.45
CA THR A 308 -2.83 -19.52 28.75
C THR A 308 -2.80 -19.36 27.23
N TYR A 309 -3.29 -18.23 26.72
CA TYR A 309 -3.45 -17.94 25.30
C TYR A 309 -2.61 -16.71 24.88
N SER A 310 -1.36 -16.66 25.33
CA SER A 310 -0.45 -15.52 25.13
C SER A 310 -0.31 -15.08 23.66
N LEU A 311 -0.28 -16.03 22.72
CA LEU A 311 -0.22 -15.76 21.28
C LEU A 311 -1.46 -15.05 20.73
N PHE A 312 -2.59 -15.12 21.44
CA PHE A 312 -3.86 -14.55 21.05
C PHE A 312 -4.20 -13.29 21.83
N PHE A 313 -3.27 -12.69 22.59
CA PHE A 313 -3.59 -11.58 23.50
C PHE A 313 -4.40 -10.45 22.86
N ARG A 314 -4.04 -10.03 21.63
CA ARG A 314 -4.80 -9.00 20.90
C ARG A 314 -6.25 -9.42 20.64
N THR A 315 -6.47 -10.69 20.31
CA THR A 315 -7.81 -11.27 20.13
C THR A 315 -8.55 -11.47 21.46
N LEU A 316 -7.84 -11.71 22.57
CA LEU A 316 -8.49 -11.78 23.89
C LEU A 316 -9.17 -10.46 24.26
N ALA A 317 -8.60 -9.33 23.82
CA ALA A 317 -9.17 -8.00 24.01
C ALA A 317 -10.36 -7.66 23.10
N ASP A 318 -10.74 -8.54 22.15
CA ASP A 318 -11.96 -8.36 21.37
C ASP A 318 -13.18 -8.52 22.28
N LYS A 319 -14.19 -7.65 22.10
CA LYS A 319 -15.39 -7.59 22.94
C LYS A 319 -16.02 -8.97 23.21
N GLU A 320 -16.26 -9.75 22.16
CA GLU A 320 -16.90 -11.08 22.29
C GLU A 320 -16.04 -12.07 23.09
N VAL A 321 -14.71 -12.01 22.93
CA VAL A 321 -13.78 -12.90 23.63
C VAL A 321 -13.60 -12.45 25.07
N THR A 322 -13.47 -11.14 25.30
CA THR A 322 -13.43 -10.53 26.63
C THR A 322 -14.68 -10.87 27.44
N GLU A 323 -15.87 -10.78 26.83
CA GLU A 323 -17.12 -11.17 27.49
C GLU A 323 -17.13 -12.65 27.89
N ALA A 324 -16.59 -13.53 27.04
CA ALA A 324 -16.46 -14.95 27.36
C ALA A 324 -15.48 -15.19 28.52
N ILE A 325 -14.32 -14.50 28.53
CA ILE A 325 -13.35 -14.52 29.62
C ILE A 325 -14.01 -14.05 30.93
N ASP A 326 -14.68 -12.90 30.89
CA ASP A 326 -15.33 -12.30 32.05
C ASP A 326 -16.45 -13.18 32.61
N LYS A 327 -17.13 -13.97 31.75
CA LYS A 327 -18.17 -14.93 32.13
C LYS A 327 -17.61 -16.33 32.46
N ALA A 328 -16.29 -16.52 32.46
CA ALA A 328 -15.61 -17.81 32.65
C ALA A 328 -16.12 -18.91 31.68
N GLN A 329 -16.42 -18.53 30.44
CA GLN A 329 -16.82 -19.46 29.40
C GLN A 329 -15.59 -20.14 28.78
N PRO A 330 -15.72 -21.36 28.22
CA PRO A 330 -14.64 -21.99 27.47
C PRO A 330 -14.18 -21.11 26.31
N LEU A 331 -12.89 -20.71 26.30
CA LEU A 331 -12.37 -19.77 25.30
C LEU A 331 -12.12 -20.41 23.93
N LYS A 332 -11.81 -21.71 23.89
CA LYS A 332 -11.56 -22.45 22.64
C LYS A 332 -12.65 -22.23 21.57
N PRO A 333 -13.96 -22.43 21.84
CA PRO A 333 -15.01 -22.19 20.85
C PRO A 333 -15.18 -20.72 20.45
N VAL A 334 -14.92 -19.78 21.37
CA VAL A 334 -15.10 -18.34 21.12
C VAL A 334 -13.97 -17.80 20.26
N LEU A 335 -12.72 -18.14 20.60
CA LEU A 335 -11.56 -17.90 19.75
C LEU A 335 -11.74 -18.57 18.38
N ALA A 336 -12.40 -19.74 18.33
CA ALA A 336 -12.67 -20.43 17.09
C ALA A 336 -13.61 -19.75 16.12
N LYS A 337 -14.74 -19.30 16.64
CA LYS A 337 -15.64 -18.44 15.89
C LYS A 337 -14.96 -17.16 15.41
N LYS A 338 -14.14 -16.52 16.27
CA LYS A 338 -13.52 -15.22 15.97
C LYS A 338 -12.43 -15.30 14.90
N ALA A 339 -11.72 -16.43 14.82
CA ALA A 339 -10.70 -16.62 13.79
C ALA A 339 -11.26 -16.82 12.38
N GLY A 340 -12.59 -16.94 12.21
CA GLY A 340 -13.21 -17.18 10.92
C GLY A 340 -13.22 -18.65 10.48
N ALA A 341 -12.89 -19.57 11.40
CA ALA A 341 -13.00 -20.99 11.16
C ALA A 341 -14.49 -21.37 11.15
N ASN A 342 -15.06 -21.59 9.96
CA ASN A 342 -16.42 -22.15 9.81
C ASN A 342 -16.50 -23.65 10.20
N HIS A 343 -15.49 -24.19 10.88
CA HIS A 343 -15.38 -25.58 11.29
C HIS A 343 -15.14 -25.65 12.80
N THR A 344 -15.55 -26.78 13.40
CA THR A 344 -15.68 -27.08 14.83
C THR A 344 -14.49 -26.66 15.72
N VAL A 345 -14.63 -26.76 17.04
CA VAL A 345 -13.52 -26.54 18.00
C VAL A 345 -12.25 -27.35 17.66
N GLU A 346 -12.39 -28.48 16.94
CA GLU A 346 -11.25 -29.20 16.34
C GLU A 346 -10.51 -28.42 15.24
N GLY A 347 -11.18 -27.57 14.45
CA GLY A 347 -10.61 -26.84 13.31
C GLY A 347 -9.53 -25.83 13.68
N LEU A 348 -9.68 -25.10 14.78
CA LEU A 348 -8.62 -24.21 15.26
C LEU A 348 -7.53 -24.92 16.07
N SER A 349 -7.88 -26.06 16.65
CA SER A 349 -6.93 -27.08 17.09
C SER A 349 -6.26 -27.81 15.90
N GLN A 350 -6.67 -27.58 14.65
CA GLN A 350 -6.07 -28.17 13.45
C GLN A 350 -5.28 -27.15 12.63
N GLU A 351 -5.66 -25.87 12.63
CA GLU A 351 -4.92 -24.80 11.95
C GLU A 351 -3.61 -24.43 12.64
N LEU A 352 -3.54 -24.62 13.96
CA LEU A 352 -2.29 -24.80 14.69
C LEU A 352 -2.54 -25.97 15.65
N ARG A 353 -1.94 -27.13 15.40
CA ARG A 353 -2.08 -28.26 16.33
C ARG A 353 -1.73 -27.79 17.76
N PRO A 354 -2.41 -28.25 18.83
CA PRO A 354 -2.03 -27.90 20.20
C PRO A 354 -0.54 -28.12 20.46
N SER A 355 0.05 -29.17 19.85
CA SER A 355 1.50 -29.42 19.86
C SER A 355 2.33 -28.32 19.19
N THR A 356 1.80 -27.66 18.16
CA THR A 356 2.44 -26.54 17.45
C THR A 356 2.42 -25.29 18.30
N VAL A 357 1.26 -24.92 18.83
CA VAL A 357 1.15 -23.79 19.77
C VAL A 357 2.05 -24.02 20.99
N GLN A 358 2.00 -25.22 21.56
CA GLN A 358 2.84 -25.60 22.70
C GLN A 358 4.33 -25.51 22.36
N ARG A 359 4.78 -26.09 21.24
CA ARG A 359 6.20 -26.00 20.82
C ARG A 359 6.64 -24.57 20.56
N LEU A 360 5.78 -23.73 19.99
CA LEU A 360 6.11 -22.32 19.77
C LEU A 360 6.20 -21.56 21.08
N GLN A 361 5.33 -21.86 22.05
CA GLN A 361 5.42 -21.31 23.40
C GLN A 361 6.65 -21.83 24.17
N GLU A 362 7.09 -23.08 23.91
CA GLU A 362 8.31 -23.66 24.48
C GLU A 362 9.59 -23.07 23.86
N GLN A 363 9.57 -22.75 22.56
CA GLN A 363 10.74 -22.26 21.82
C GLN A 363 10.87 -20.72 21.83
N PHE A 364 9.77 -19.99 21.93
CA PHE A 364 9.76 -18.54 21.80
C PHE A 364 9.04 -17.87 22.96
N ARG A 365 9.60 -16.74 23.40
CA ARG A 365 8.85 -15.86 24.30
C ARG A 365 7.70 -15.24 23.49
N PRO A 366 6.50 -15.07 24.06
CA PRO A 366 5.40 -14.40 23.38
C PRO A 366 5.81 -13.03 22.80
N GLN A 367 6.69 -12.31 23.50
CA GLN A 367 7.28 -11.04 23.06
C GLN A 367 7.98 -11.12 21.69
N ASP A 368 8.73 -12.20 21.44
CA ASP A 368 9.47 -12.39 20.19
C ASP A 368 8.51 -12.60 19.03
N ILE A 369 7.43 -13.35 19.29
CA ILE A 369 6.35 -13.60 18.34
C ILE A 369 5.54 -12.31 18.06
N MET A 370 5.21 -11.54 19.10
CA MET A 370 4.41 -10.32 19.01
C MET A 370 5.18 -9.11 18.41
N SER A 371 6.51 -9.17 18.41
CA SER A 371 7.35 -8.13 17.81
C SER A 371 7.45 -8.23 16.28
N LEU A 372 6.84 -9.25 15.68
CA LEU A 372 6.84 -9.46 14.24
C LEU A 372 5.70 -8.68 13.59
N PRO A 373 5.83 -8.28 12.31
CA PRO A 373 4.79 -7.53 11.60
C PRO A 373 3.45 -8.27 11.64
N HIS A 374 2.45 -7.65 12.28
CA HIS A 374 1.11 -8.21 12.51
C HIS A 374 0.18 -7.92 11.33
N ASP A 375 0.61 -8.26 10.13
CA ASP A 375 -0.21 -8.14 8.95
C ASP A 375 -1.12 -9.38 8.85
N ASP A 376 -2.26 -9.29 8.16
CA ASP A 376 -3.21 -10.41 8.00
C ASP A 376 -2.57 -11.70 7.45
N CYS A 377 -1.39 -11.59 6.82
CA CYS A 377 -0.60 -12.71 6.34
C CYS A 377 -0.04 -13.61 7.45
N TRP A 378 0.06 -13.13 8.70
CA TRP A 378 0.58 -13.91 9.83
C TRP A 378 -0.14 -15.25 9.97
N ARG A 379 -1.48 -15.27 10.06
CA ARG A 379 -2.24 -16.52 10.25
C ARG A 379 -2.05 -17.51 9.09
N GLU A 380 -2.04 -17.00 7.86
CA GLU A 380 -1.81 -17.81 6.65
C GLU A 380 -0.40 -18.42 6.62
N ASN A 381 0.58 -17.72 7.20
CA ASN A 381 1.98 -18.13 7.18
C ASN A 381 2.31 -19.16 8.28
N TRP A 382 1.62 -19.13 9.42
CA TRP A 382 1.84 -20.07 10.53
C TRP A 382 1.13 -21.41 10.38
N SER A 383 -0.08 -21.43 9.82
CA SER A 383 -0.79 -22.68 9.51
C SER A 383 0.03 -23.62 8.59
N ARG A 384 1.01 -23.06 7.88
CA ARG A 384 1.91 -23.77 6.97
C ARG A 384 3.11 -24.43 7.67
N LEU A 385 3.47 -24.02 8.88
CA LEU A 385 4.57 -24.65 9.62
C LEU A 385 4.27 -26.11 9.99
N ASP A 386 2.99 -26.43 10.17
CA ASP A 386 2.54 -27.81 10.42
C ASP A 386 2.79 -28.75 9.24
N ALA A 387 2.96 -28.20 8.03
CA ALA A 387 3.35 -28.93 6.83
C ALA A 387 4.87 -29.04 6.66
N LEU A 388 5.67 -28.45 7.55
CA LEU A 388 7.12 -28.57 7.60
C LEU A 388 7.55 -29.56 8.70
N PRO A 389 8.60 -30.37 8.46
CA PRO A 389 9.24 -31.15 9.51
C PRO A 389 9.61 -30.29 10.73
N PRO A 390 9.36 -30.75 11.97
CA PRO A 390 9.62 -29.97 13.19
C PRO A 390 11.05 -29.46 13.31
N GLU A 391 12.03 -30.20 12.80
CA GLU A 391 13.44 -29.81 12.81
C GLU A 391 13.76 -28.62 11.90
N TRP A 392 12.86 -28.30 10.95
CA TRP A 392 12.96 -27.15 10.06
C TRP A 392 12.25 -25.92 10.60
N TRP A 393 11.57 -26.00 11.73
CA TRP A 393 10.90 -24.83 12.27
C TRP A 393 11.90 -23.73 12.60
N PRO A 394 11.54 -22.45 12.41
CA PRO A 394 12.40 -21.36 12.84
C PRO A 394 12.72 -21.52 14.33
N LYS A 395 13.96 -21.24 14.75
CA LYS A 395 14.42 -21.47 16.14
C LYS A 395 14.79 -20.19 16.86
N THR A 396 15.08 -19.12 16.12
CA THR A 396 15.40 -17.80 16.67
C THR A 396 14.44 -16.74 16.14
N LYS A 397 14.42 -15.57 16.78
CA LYS A 397 13.62 -14.43 16.32
C LYS A 397 13.97 -14.04 14.88
N GLU A 398 15.25 -14.08 14.54
CA GLU A 398 15.77 -13.81 13.20
C GLU A 398 15.33 -14.89 12.20
N ASP A 399 15.28 -16.16 12.61
CA ASP A 399 14.71 -17.23 11.79
C ASP A 399 13.23 -17.01 11.51
N ILE A 400 12.45 -16.57 12.50
CA ILE A 400 11.02 -16.30 12.28
C ILE A 400 10.85 -15.15 11.29
N LYS A 401 11.61 -14.06 11.46
CA LYS A 401 11.60 -12.94 10.52
C LYS A 401 11.96 -13.42 9.11
N ALA A 402 13.03 -14.20 8.97
CA ALA A 402 13.46 -14.75 7.69
C ALA A 402 12.43 -15.70 7.08
N TYR A 403 11.86 -16.61 7.86
CA TYR A 403 10.77 -17.50 7.43
C TYR A 403 9.60 -16.69 6.89
N SER A 404 9.13 -15.69 7.66
CA SER A 404 7.99 -14.85 7.28
C SER A 404 8.24 -14.12 5.95
N THR A 405 9.43 -13.55 5.78
CA THR A 405 9.86 -12.96 4.49
C THR A 405 9.81 -13.99 3.37
N LEU A 406 10.31 -15.20 3.59
CA LEU A 406 10.32 -16.26 2.59
C LEU A 406 8.91 -16.77 2.26
N VAL A 407 7.96 -16.76 3.20
CA VAL A 407 6.57 -17.12 2.89
C VAL A 407 5.93 -16.10 1.94
N GLU A 408 6.17 -14.80 2.14
CA GLU A 408 5.69 -13.77 1.22
C GLU A 408 6.33 -13.86 -0.16
N VAL A 409 7.64 -14.14 -0.22
CA VAL A 409 8.32 -14.42 -1.48
C VAL A 409 7.69 -15.64 -2.15
N ALA A 410 7.56 -16.75 -1.42
CA ALA A 410 7.00 -17.98 -1.96
C ALA A 410 5.53 -17.82 -2.41
N LYS A 411 4.73 -16.98 -1.74
CA LYS A 411 3.37 -16.60 -2.16
C LYS A 411 3.36 -15.92 -3.52
N LYS A 412 4.18 -14.87 -3.68
CA LYS A 412 4.30 -14.17 -4.97
C LYS A 412 4.77 -15.12 -6.07
N TYR A 413 5.66 -16.06 -5.76
CA TYR A 413 6.07 -17.08 -6.72
C TYR A 413 4.96 -18.07 -7.07
N GLU A 414 4.18 -18.53 -6.11
CA GLU A 414 2.98 -19.34 -6.34
C GLU A 414 1.98 -18.60 -7.26
N ASP A 415 1.85 -17.28 -7.08
CA ASP A 415 1.03 -16.44 -7.95
C ASP A 415 1.61 -16.31 -9.37
N ILE A 416 2.93 -16.18 -9.51
CA ILE A 416 3.59 -15.98 -10.81
C ILE A 416 3.74 -17.29 -11.59
N CYS A 417 4.22 -18.35 -10.96
CA CYS A 417 4.61 -19.61 -11.62
C CYS A 417 3.75 -20.83 -11.24
N GLY A 418 2.81 -20.69 -10.29
CA GLY A 418 1.95 -21.78 -9.83
C GLY A 418 2.66 -22.89 -9.07
N MET A 419 3.92 -22.69 -8.70
CA MET A 419 4.58 -23.63 -7.82
C MET A 419 3.95 -23.56 -6.43
N PRO A 420 3.55 -24.69 -5.82
CA PRO A 420 3.00 -24.69 -4.48
C PRO A 420 3.98 -24.04 -3.50
N ARG A 421 3.52 -23.04 -2.75
CA ARG A 421 4.36 -22.30 -1.80
C ARG A 421 5.09 -23.22 -0.82
N MET A 422 4.46 -24.32 -0.41
CA MET A 422 5.08 -25.30 0.49
C MET A 422 6.29 -25.98 -0.14
N LYS A 423 6.24 -26.31 -1.44
CA LYS A 423 7.37 -26.91 -2.14
C LYS A 423 8.57 -25.96 -2.10
N ILE A 424 8.34 -24.65 -2.30
CA ILE A 424 9.37 -23.62 -2.21
C ILE A 424 9.97 -23.55 -0.80
N LEU A 425 9.13 -23.49 0.24
CA LEU A 425 9.59 -23.38 1.63
C LEU A 425 10.40 -24.60 2.07
N GLN A 426 10.03 -25.81 1.60
CA GLN A 426 10.74 -27.05 1.89
C GLN A 426 12.17 -27.09 1.31
N GLU A 427 12.48 -26.30 0.28
CA GLU A 427 13.84 -26.23 -0.28
C GLU A 427 14.87 -25.70 0.72
N PHE A 428 14.43 -24.87 1.68
CA PHE A 428 15.31 -24.21 2.63
C PHE A 428 15.66 -25.09 3.83
N LYS A 429 14.92 -26.17 4.08
CA LYS A 429 15.22 -27.16 5.14
C LYS A 429 15.52 -26.54 6.51
N GLY A 430 14.79 -25.49 6.88
CA GLY A 430 14.99 -24.76 8.14
C GLY A 430 16.13 -23.74 8.14
N GLN A 431 16.89 -23.59 7.05
CA GLN A 431 17.98 -22.62 6.93
C GLN A 431 17.49 -21.23 6.52
N TRP A 432 16.51 -20.68 7.23
CA TRP A 432 15.75 -19.49 6.83
C TRP A 432 16.63 -18.24 6.65
N GLN A 433 17.47 -17.92 7.63
CA GLN A 433 18.37 -16.76 7.52
C GLN A 433 19.39 -16.90 6.38
N ALA A 434 19.94 -18.09 6.19
CA ALA A 434 20.89 -18.34 5.11
C ALA A 434 20.22 -18.22 3.73
N ALA A 435 18.96 -18.65 3.62
CA ALA A 435 18.15 -18.47 2.43
C ALA A 435 17.87 -16.98 2.13
N CYS A 436 17.43 -16.19 3.12
CA CYS A 436 17.26 -14.74 2.95
C CYS A 436 18.58 -14.08 2.54
N ARG A 437 19.69 -14.38 3.21
CA ARG A 437 21.02 -13.84 2.83
C ARG A 437 21.38 -14.18 1.40
N LYS A 438 21.19 -15.42 0.93
CA LYS A 438 21.43 -15.77 -0.49
C LYS A 438 20.53 -15.00 -1.47
N LEU A 439 19.31 -14.68 -1.05
CA LEU A 439 18.41 -13.84 -1.84
C LEU A 439 18.81 -12.35 -1.79
N GLU A 440 19.55 -11.91 -0.78
CA GLU A 440 20.01 -10.52 -0.58
C GLU A 440 21.41 -10.22 -1.18
N ASP A 441 22.40 -11.09 -0.94
CA ASP A 441 23.86 -10.83 -1.06
C ASP A 441 24.37 -10.47 -2.48
N ASP A 442 23.62 -10.79 -3.54
CA ASP A 442 24.10 -10.59 -4.92
C ASP A 442 23.89 -9.16 -5.46
N ARG A 443 23.27 -8.26 -4.70
CA ARG A 443 23.31 -6.83 -5.03
C ARG A 443 24.60 -6.27 -4.44
N GLY A 444 25.67 -6.24 -5.23
CA GLY A 444 26.91 -5.50 -4.93
C GLY A 444 26.74 -3.98 -4.79
N MET A 445 25.57 -3.50 -4.36
CA MET A 445 25.26 -2.12 -4.05
C MET A 445 25.07 -2.00 -2.52
N HIS A 446 26.19 -1.95 -1.80
CA HIS A 446 26.22 -1.44 -0.44
C HIS A 446 26.06 0.09 -0.46
N THR A 447 24.88 0.59 -0.78
CA THR A 447 24.52 1.96 -0.36
C THR A 447 24.11 1.85 1.11
N GLY A 448 24.91 2.39 2.03
CA GLY A 448 24.82 2.22 3.49
C GLY A 448 23.55 2.77 4.19
N GLY A 449 22.39 2.66 3.58
CA GLY A 449 21.09 2.73 4.25
C GLY A 449 20.71 1.36 4.82
N GLU A 450 19.75 1.35 5.75
CA GLU A 450 19.13 0.10 6.19
C GLU A 450 18.77 -0.76 4.97
N PRO A 451 19.04 -2.08 4.98
CA PRO A 451 18.77 -2.94 3.84
C PRO A 451 17.31 -2.77 3.46
N GLN A 452 17.05 -2.05 2.36
CA GLN A 452 15.75 -2.06 1.73
C GLN A 452 15.64 -3.46 1.15
N TYR A 453 15.06 -4.35 1.95
CA TYR A 453 14.72 -5.70 1.58
C TYR A 453 13.98 -5.68 0.24
N TYR A 454 13.98 -6.84 -0.42
CA TYR A 454 13.23 -7.17 -1.62
C TYR A 454 13.99 -6.95 -2.94
N TYR A 455 14.73 -7.98 -3.32
CA TYR A 455 14.55 -8.54 -4.65
C TYR A 455 13.05 -8.65 -4.93
N THR A 456 12.51 -7.83 -5.83
CA THR A 456 11.07 -7.79 -6.02
C THR A 456 10.67 -9.00 -6.86
N PRO A 457 9.66 -9.78 -6.45
CA PRO A 457 9.11 -10.83 -7.30
C PRO A 457 8.70 -10.35 -8.69
N THR A 458 8.53 -9.03 -8.87
CA THR A 458 8.43 -8.32 -10.15
C THR A 458 9.59 -8.63 -11.10
N GLU A 459 10.85 -8.62 -10.66
CA GLU A 459 11.99 -8.94 -11.55
C GLU A 459 11.88 -10.36 -12.11
N VAL A 460 11.56 -11.34 -11.26
CA VAL A 460 11.36 -12.72 -11.73
C VAL A 460 10.11 -12.84 -12.60
N GLU A 461 9.05 -12.12 -12.27
CA GLU A 461 7.86 -12.04 -13.12
C GLU A 461 8.20 -11.53 -14.53
N ASP A 462 9.00 -10.47 -14.65
CA ASP A 462 9.42 -9.89 -15.93
C ASP A 462 10.29 -10.86 -16.73
N TYR A 463 11.22 -11.54 -16.07
CA TYR A 463 12.03 -12.61 -16.65
C TYR A 463 11.14 -13.75 -17.18
N LEU A 464 10.20 -14.24 -16.37
CA LEU A 464 9.31 -15.34 -16.73
C LEU A 464 8.34 -14.97 -17.86
N LYS A 465 7.76 -13.78 -17.82
CA LYS A 465 6.95 -13.22 -18.91
C LYS A 465 7.74 -13.13 -20.20
N THR A 466 9.01 -12.75 -20.11
CA THR A 466 9.90 -12.67 -21.27
C THR A 466 10.16 -14.05 -21.87
N LEU A 467 10.48 -15.06 -21.05
CA LEU A 467 10.64 -16.43 -21.52
C LEU A 467 9.35 -16.96 -22.16
N HIS A 468 8.20 -16.75 -21.50
CA HIS A 468 6.89 -17.11 -22.04
C HIS A 468 6.68 -16.50 -23.43
N ARG A 469 6.86 -15.18 -23.55
CA ARG A 469 6.65 -14.43 -24.78
C ARG A 469 7.59 -14.83 -25.91
N LYS A 470 8.85 -15.13 -25.61
CA LYS A 470 9.90 -15.33 -26.62
C LYS A 470 10.17 -16.79 -26.97
N LEU A 471 9.85 -17.74 -26.09
CA LEU A 471 10.12 -19.16 -26.31
C LEU A 471 8.86 -20.02 -26.40
N PHE A 472 7.84 -19.77 -25.58
CA PHE A 472 6.65 -20.62 -25.53
C PHE A 472 5.54 -20.14 -26.47
N LEU A 473 5.24 -18.85 -26.45
CA LEU A 473 4.22 -18.26 -27.31
C LEU A 473 4.46 -18.54 -28.82
N PRO A 474 5.69 -18.50 -29.37
CA PRO A 474 5.92 -18.85 -30.78
C PRO A 474 5.47 -20.27 -31.11
N VAL A 475 5.75 -21.23 -30.21
CA VAL A 475 5.34 -22.64 -30.38
C VAL A 475 3.82 -22.74 -30.35
N MET A 476 3.18 -22.06 -29.39
CA MET A 476 1.72 -22.01 -29.29
C MET A 476 1.07 -21.48 -30.57
N LEU A 477 1.63 -20.39 -31.12
CA LEU A 477 1.13 -19.77 -32.34
C LEU A 477 1.27 -20.70 -33.55
N ARG A 478 2.40 -21.41 -33.67
CA ARG A 478 2.62 -22.39 -34.74
C ARG A 478 1.66 -23.57 -34.64
N GLU A 479 1.43 -24.09 -33.44
CA GLU A 479 0.47 -25.18 -33.22
C GLU A 479 -0.98 -24.73 -33.47
N ALA A 480 -1.32 -23.50 -33.10
CA ALA A 480 -2.63 -22.93 -33.39
C ALA A 480 -2.86 -22.79 -34.90
N ASP A 481 -1.86 -22.29 -35.64
CA ASP A 481 -1.91 -22.19 -37.11
C ASP A 481 -2.04 -23.58 -37.76
N ALA A 482 -1.24 -24.55 -37.33
CA ALA A 482 -1.32 -25.94 -37.81
C ALA A 482 -2.70 -26.58 -37.58
N GLN A 483 -3.35 -26.25 -36.46
CA GLN A 483 -4.71 -26.71 -36.12
C GLN A 483 -5.82 -25.81 -36.69
N LYS A 484 -5.48 -24.72 -37.41
CA LYS A 484 -6.42 -23.72 -37.93
C LYS A 484 -7.32 -23.11 -36.85
N VAL A 485 -6.79 -22.93 -35.65
CA VAL A 485 -7.49 -22.27 -34.54
C VAL A 485 -7.23 -20.77 -34.64
N ALA A 486 -8.29 -19.98 -34.78
CA ALA A 486 -8.20 -18.52 -34.81
C ALA A 486 -7.59 -18.00 -33.50
N VAL A 487 -6.39 -17.41 -33.60
CA VAL A 487 -5.62 -16.88 -32.46
C VAL A 487 -6.20 -15.55 -31.97
N GLU A 488 -6.84 -14.79 -32.86
CA GLU A 488 -7.27 -13.42 -32.61
C GLU A 488 -8.30 -13.29 -31.46
N ASP A 489 -9.23 -14.24 -31.33
CA ASP A 489 -10.36 -14.14 -30.39
C ASP A 489 -10.02 -14.49 -28.93
N PHE A 490 -8.89 -15.15 -28.67
CA PHE A 490 -8.63 -15.75 -27.35
C PHE A 490 -7.37 -15.24 -26.66
N TRP A 491 -6.38 -14.80 -27.44
CA TRP A 491 -5.02 -14.58 -26.95
C TRP A 491 -4.69 -13.11 -26.68
N LEU A 492 -5.26 -12.16 -27.42
CA LEU A 492 -4.85 -10.76 -27.33
C LEU A 492 -5.58 -9.99 -26.22
N GLU A 493 -6.84 -10.31 -25.97
CA GLU A 493 -7.70 -9.50 -25.12
C GLU A 493 -7.69 -9.91 -23.64
N LYS A 494 -7.33 -11.17 -23.32
CA LYS A 494 -7.38 -11.71 -21.94
C LYS A 494 -6.06 -12.28 -21.41
N SER A 495 -5.01 -12.30 -22.23
CA SER A 495 -3.80 -13.07 -21.98
C SER A 495 -2.51 -12.33 -21.54
N PRO A 496 -2.50 -11.07 -21.05
CA PRO A 496 -1.31 -10.57 -20.34
C PRO A 496 -0.98 -11.39 -19.08
N HIS A 497 -1.97 -12.14 -18.56
CA HIS A 497 -1.87 -12.95 -17.33
C HIS A 497 -1.88 -14.47 -17.57
N VAL A 498 -1.90 -14.94 -18.82
CA VAL A 498 -1.62 -16.36 -19.07
C VAL A 498 -0.11 -16.54 -19.03
N ASN A 499 0.45 -16.32 -17.85
CA ASN A 499 1.44 -17.25 -17.34
C ASN A 499 0.67 -18.56 -17.22
N ASP A 500 0.66 -19.41 -18.27
CA ASP A 500 0.23 -20.77 -18.03
C ASP A 500 1.22 -21.34 -17.01
N LYS A 501 0.78 -21.33 -15.76
CA LYS A 501 1.56 -21.72 -14.61
C LYS A 501 2.12 -23.12 -14.81
N ARG A 502 1.48 -23.98 -15.62
CA ARG A 502 1.98 -25.32 -15.97
C ARG A 502 3.27 -25.24 -16.78
N LEU A 503 3.32 -24.42 -17.84
CA LEU A 503 4.51 -24.25 -18.69
C LEU A 503 5.71 -23.75 -17.87
N ILE A 504 5.47 -22.72 -17.05
CA ILE A 504 6.53 -22.16 -16.21
C ILE A 504 6.93 -23.16 -15.11
N SER A 505 5.95 -23.81 -14.46
CA SER A 505 6.21 -24.81 -13.42
C SER A 505 7.06 -25.95 -13.96
N ASP A 506 6.76 -26.49 -15.14
CA ASP A 506 7.54 -27.59 -15.75
C ASP A 506 8.95 -27.17 -16.14
N LEU A 507 9.10 -25.96 -16.70
CA LEU A 507 10.43 -25.41 -17.04
C LEU A 507 11.33 -25.36 -15.80
N PHE A 508 10.78 -25.04 -14.63
CA PHE A 508 11.53 -24.83 -13.39
C PHE A 508 11.28 -25.88 -12.30
N ASN A 509 10.63 -27.01 -12.59
CA ASN A 509 10.09 -27.91 -11.55
C ASN A 509 11.15 -28.49 -10.61
N ASP A 510 12.40 -28.60 -11.09
CA ASP A 510 13.60 -29.09 -10.39
C ASP A 510 14.59 -27.96 -10.05
N VAL A 511 14.25 -26.71 -10.34
CA VAL A 511 15.10 -25.54 -10.10
C VAL A 511 14.67 -24.87 -8.81
N SER A 512 15.58 -24.80 -7.84
CA SER A 512 15.30 -24.11 -6.57
C SER A 512 14.98 -22.64 -6.76
N LEU A 513 14.25 -22.04 -5.82
CA LEU A 513 13.91 -20.62 -5.79
C LEU A 513 15.16 -19.75 -5.90
N VAL A 514 16.21 -20.05 -5.12
CA VAL A 514 17.50 -19.33 -5.19
C VAL A 514 18.04 -19.38 -6.62
N LYS A 515 18.01 -20.54 -7.27
CA LYS A 515 18.51 -20.68 -8.63
C LYS A 515 17.66 -19.94 -9.66
N ARG A 516 16.34 -19.84 -9.47
CA ARG A 516 15.46 -19.03 -10.33
C ARG A 516 15.77 -17.55 -10.22
N VAL A 517 16.00 -17.07 -9.01
CA VAL A 517 16.43 -15.69 -8.77
C VAL A 517 17.76 -15.43 -9.48
N GLU A 518 18.74 -16.35 -9.38
CA GLU A 518 20.00 -16.25 -10.12
C GLU A 518 19.82 -16.24 -11.64
N LEU A 519 18.89 -17.04 -12.18
CA LEU A 519 18.59 -17.06 -13.62
C LEU A 519 17.95 -15.75 -14.08
N SER A 520 16.99 -15.23 -13.30
CA SER A 520 16.41 -13.91 -13.52
C SER A 520 17.48 -12.81 -13.48
N ARG A 521 18.40 -12.83 -12.50
CA ARG A 521 19.54 -11.90 -12.45
C ARG A 521 20.45 -12.01 -13.67
N THR A 522 20.73 -13.24 -14.10
CA THR A 522 21.53 -13.50 -15.31
C THR A 522 20.85 -12.89 -16.54
N TRP A 523 19.53 -13.04 -16.64
CA TRP A 523 18.74 -12.40 -17.68
C TRP A 523 18.80 -10.87 -17.61
N HIS A 524 18.57 -10.25 -16.44
CA HIS A 524 18.65 -8.79 -16.28
C HIS A 524 20.03 -8.25 -16.66
N ARG A 525 21.12 -8.94 -16.29
CA ARG A 525 22.48 -8.54 -16.67
C ARG A 525 22.72 -8.63 -18.18
N LYS A 526 22.09 -9.59 -18.85
CA LYS A 526 22.25 -9.85 -20.28
C LYS A 526 21.16 -9.24 -21.15
N ILE A 527 20.19 -8.52 -20.58
CA ILE A 527 18.99 -8.12 -21.32
C ILE A 527 19.33 -7.24 -22.52
N THR A 528 20.37 -6.40 -22.42
CA THR A 528 20.85 -5.58 -23.53
C THR A 528 21.45 -6.43 -24.66
N GLU A 529 22.28 -7.43 -24.34
CA GLU A 529 22.85 -8.38 -25.31
C GLU A 529 21.74 -9.22 -25.97
N ILE A 530 20.84 -9.79 -25.16
CA ILE A 530 19.71 -10.59 -25.60
C ILE A 530 18.80 -9.77 -26.51
N SER A 531 18.48 -8.53 -26.13
CA SER A 531 17.61 -7.66 -26.92
C SER A 531 18.26 -7.29 -28.26
N ALA A 532 19.58 -7.07 -28.28
CA ALA A 532 20.31 -6.83 -29.52
C ALA A 532 20.26 -8.05 -30.47
N ALA A 533 20.56 -9.24 -29.96
CA ALA A 533 20.49 -10.48 -30.76
C ALA A 533 19.06 -10.79 -31.24
N MET A 534 18.05 -10.50 -30.41
CA MET A 534 16.66 -10.64 -30.80
C MET A 534 16.26 -9.64 -31.90
N ALA A 535 16.79 -8.41 -31.86
CA ALA A 535 16.54 -7.42 -32.91
C ALA A 535 17.17 -7.83 -34.25
N GLU A 536 18.38 -8.41 -34.24
CA GLU A 536 18.99 -8.99 -35.44
C GLU A 536 18.12 -10.11 -36.04
N LEU A 537 17.53 -10.94 -35.18
CA LEU A 537 16.60 -11.99 -35.60
C LEU A 537 15.34 -11.39 -36.25
N SER A 538 14.79 -10.30 -35.69
CA SER A 538 13.66 -9.57 -36.27
C SER A 538 13.99 -9.01 -37.66
N LEU A 539 15.16 -8.39 -37.80
CA LEU A 539 15.62 -7.77 -39.05
C LEU A 539 15.84 -8.82 -40.15
N ALA A 540 16.40 -9.98 -39.79
CA ALA A 540 16.60 -11.09 -40.72
C ALA A 540 15.27 -11.62 -41.31
N ALA A 541 14.18 -11.55 -40.54
CA ALA A 541 12.83 -11.92 -40.99
C ALA A 541 12.18 -10.90 -41.93
N GLY A 542 12.88 -9.82 -42.33
CA GLY A 542 12.32 -8.77 -43.19
C GLY A 542 11.34 -7.84 -42.47
N VAL A 543 11.21 -7.98 -41.16
CA VAL A 543 10.44 -7.07 -40.31
C VAL A 543 11.30 -5.83 -40.07
N GLY A 544 11.24 -4.86 -40.99
CA GLY A 544 11.85 -3.53 -40.80
C GLY A 544 13.27 -3.35 -41.33
N LYS A 545 13.63 -3.93 -42.49
CA LYS A 545 14.91 -3.62 -43.17
C LYS A 545 15.04 -2.11 -43.47
N GLN A 546 15.79 -1.40 -42.65
CA GLN A 546 16.77 -0.42 -43.13
C GLN A 546 18.15 -0.97 -42.77
N GLU A 547 19.02 -1.06 -43.77
CA GLU A 547 20.36 -1.63 -43.62
C GLU A 547 21.22 -0.73 -42.70
N GLY A 548 21.72 -1.28 -41.59
CA GLY A 548 22.84 -0.73 -40.84
C GLY A 548 22.51 0.21 -39.66
N SER A 549 21.26 0.62 -39.46
CA SER A 549 20.83 1.36 -38.27
C SER A 549 19.87 0.50 -37.45
N GLY A 550 19.99 0.49 -36.12
CA GLY A 550 19.04 -0.20 -35.24
C GLY A 550 17.59 0.27 -35.44
N LEU A 551 16.64 -0.29 -34.68
CA LEU A 551 15.23 0.16 -34.80
C LEU A 551 15.17 1.68 -34.63
N SER A 552 14.46 2.34 -35.54
CA SER A 552 14.20 3.78 -35.48
C SER A 552 12.72 4.05 -35.65
N TRP A 553 12.23 5.08 -34.98
CA TRP A 553 10.83 5.48 -34.97
C TRP A 553 10.67 7.00 -35.07
N ALA A 554 9.46 7.45 -35.40
CA ALA A 554 9.15 8.86 -35.46
C ALA A 554 9.23 9.49 -34.07
N ALA A 555 9.97 10.60 -33.95
CA ALA A 555 9.98 11.41 -32.73
C ALA A 555 8.58 11.96 -32.44
N LEU A 556 8.15 11.94 -31.17
CA LEU A 556 6.86 12.50 -30.75
C LEU A 556 6.78 14.01 -31.05
N THR A 557 7.86 14.75 -30.78
CA THR A 557 8.03 16.16 -31.13
C THR A 557 9.46 16.39 -31.65
N THR A 558 9.79 17.61 -32.07
CA THR A 558 11.20 18.05 -32.09
C THR A 558 11.67 18.30 -30.65
N PRO A 559 12.99 18.33 -30.35
CA PRO A 559 13.47 18.71 -29.04
C PRO A 559 12.87 20.03 -28.56
N GLN A 560 12.46 20.09 -27.30
CA GLN A 560 11.84 21.26 -26.67
C GLN A 560 12.68 21.75 -25.49
N THR A 561 12.38 22.95 -25.00
CA THR A 561 12.94 23.47 -23.75
C THR A 561 11.79 23.99 -22.88
N ALA A 562 11.69 23.48 -21.66
CA ALA A 562 10.70 23.94 -20.69
C ALA A 562 11.04 25.36 -20.16
N PRO A 563 10.08 26.09 -19.58
CA PRO A 563 10.31 27.43 -19.04
C PRO A 563 11.40 27.49 -17.96
N ASN A 564 11.63 26.38 -17.25
CA ASN A 564 12.69 26.26 -16.24
C ASN A 564 14.07 25.91 -16.85
N GLY A 565 14.21 25.91 -18.17
CA GLY A 565 15.49 25.71 -18.86
C GLY A 565 15.87 24.25 -19.14
N VAL A 566 15.07 23.28 -18.67
CA VAL A 566 15.30 21.85 -18.94
C VAL A 566 15.00 21.54 -20.41
N SER A 567 15.94 20.91 -21.10
CA SER A 567 15.77 20.41 -22.47
C SER A 567 15.09 19.05 -22.46
N LEU A 568 14.14 18.85 -23.37
CA LEU A 568 13.40 17.60 -23.56
C LEU A 568 13.72 17.04 -24.94
N VAL A 569 14.50 15.96 -24.95
CA VAL A 569 15.06 15.36 -26.17
C VAL A 569 14.40 13.99 -26.41
N PRO A 570 13.52 13.86 -27.40
CA PRO A 570 12.96 12.56 -27.76
C PRO A 570 14.04 11.59 -28.22
N LEU A 571 14.00 10.36 -27.71
CA LEU A 571 14.88 9.27 -28.14
C LEU A 571 14.16 8.46 -29.22
N THR A 572 14.79 8.32 -30.37
CA THR A 572 14.17 7.96 -31.67
C THR A 572 14.74 6.69 -32.29
N ASN A 573 15.72 6.07 -31.63
CA ASN A 573 16.29 4.81 -32.05
C ASN A 573 16.88 4.02 -30.89
N ASP A 574 17.15 2.73 -31.12
CA ASP A 574 17.70 1.83 -30.12
C ASP A 574 19.07 2.27 -29.58
N ALA A 575 19.91 2.89 -30.41
CA ALA A 575 21.24 3.34 -29.99
C ALA A 575 21.13 4.47 -28.96
N GLU A 576 20.26 5.44 -29.20
CA GLU A 576 19.93 6.52 -28.27
C GLU A 576 19.36 5.99 -26.95
N LEU A 577 18.44 5.02 -26.98
CA LEU A 577 17.90 4.40 -25.76
C LEU A 577 18.96 3.66 -24.96
N LYS A 578 19.84 2.89 -25.62
CA LYS A 578 20.92 2.16 -24.95
C LYS A 578 21.89 3.13 -24.29
N GLN A 579 22.32 4.16 -25.01
CA GLN A 579 23.20 5.20 -24.49
C GLN A 579 22.57 5.90 -23.28
N GLU A 580 21.28 6.26 -23.37
CA GLU A 580 20.55 6.85 -22.24
C GLU A 580 20.52 5.91 -21.04
N GLY A 581 20.24 4.61 -21.25
CA GLY A 581 20.21 3.61 -20.18
C GLY A 581 21.56 3.40 -19.50
N GLU A 582 22.65 3.45 -20.25
CA GLU A 582 24.02 3.39 -19.72
C GLU A 582 24.35 4.61 -18.86
N ILE A 583 24.06 5.82 -19.36
CA ILE A 583 24.29 7.09 -18.64
C ILE A 583 23.43 7.18 -17.37
N MET A 584 22.15 6.83 -17.48
CA MET A 584 21.19 6.92 -16.39
C MET A 584 21.25 5.72 -15.44
N HIS A 585 22.06 4.71 -15.72
CA HIS A 585 22.14 3.46 -14.95
C HIS A 585 20.76 2.81 -14.70
N HIS A 586 19.89 2.79 -15.72
CA HIS A 586 18.56 2.19 -15.61
C HIS A 586 18.05 1.59 -16.93
N CYS A 587 17.01 0.76 -16.85
CA CYS A 587 16.54 -0.13 -17.91
C CYS A 587 15.88 0.54 -19.13
N VAL A 588 16.08 1.84 -19.38
CA VAL A 588 15.41 2.51 -20.50
C VAL A 588 15.86 2.01 -21.89
N GLY A 589 17.06 1.42 -21.97
CA GLY A 589 17.56 0.75 -23.18
C GLY A 589 16.65 -0.37 -23.72
N GLY A 590 15.75 -0.91 -22.89
CA GLY A 590 14.83 -1.99 -23.28
C GLY A 590 13.53 -1.54 -23.99
N TYR A 591 13.25 -0.24 -24.08
CA TYR A 591 11.96 0.26 -24.59
C TYR A 591 11.85 0.37 -26.11
N GLY A 592 12.91 0.03 -26.86
CA GLY A 592 12.97 0.21 -28.31
C GLY A 592 11.82 -0.44 -29.08
N ALA A 593 11.42 -1.65 -28.69
CA ALA A 593 10.29 -2.34 -29.30
C ALA A 593 8.94 -1.63 -29.06
N GLU A 594 8.71 -1.02 -27.90
CA GLU A 594 7.48 -0.27 -27.61
C GLU A 594 7.44 1.04 -28.39
N CYS A 595 8.58 1.73 -28.48
CA CYS A 595 8.71 2.95 -29.25
C CYS A 595 8.54 2.71 -30.76
N TYR A 596 9.14 1.64 -31.27
CA TYR A 596 8.97 1.22 -32.67
C TYR A 596 7.51 0.94 -33.02
N LYS A 597 6.75 0.34 -32.10
CA LYS A 597 5.31 0.07 -32.27
C LYS A 597 4.41 1.30 -32.11
N GLY A 598 4.97 2.42 -31.62
CA GLY A 598 4.19 3.62 -31.31
C GLY A 598 3.32 3.47 -30.06
N ASP A 599 3.70 2.60 -29.12
CA ASP A 599 2.99 2.44 -27.84
C ASP A 599 3.56 3.35 -26.74
N SER A 600 4.87 3.59 -26.80
CA SER A 600 5.62 4.43 -25.86
C SER A 600 6.44 5.49 -26.60
N ALA A 601 6.64 6.66 -25.99
CA ALA A 601 7.68 7.61 -26.38
C ALA A 601 8.59 7.88 -25.19
N ILE A 602 9.90 7.84 -25.41
CA ILE A 602 10.90 8.10 -24.36
C ILE A 602 11.54 9.44 -24.61
N ILE A 603 11.61 10.27 -23.57
CA ILE A 603 12.16 11.62 -23.61
C ILE A 603 13.28 11.72 -22.56
N SER A 604 14.48 12.08 -22.99
CA SER A 604 15.59 12.44 -22.10
C SER A 604 15.41 13.88 -21.64
N LEU A 605 15.33 14.09 -20.33
CA LEU A 605 15.27 15.42 -19.73
C LEU A 605 16.67 15.82 -19.29
N ARG A 606 17.16 16.94 -19.83
CA ARG A 606 18.53 17.40 -19.64
C ARG A 606 18.58 18.81 -19.07
N SER A 607 19.54 19.08 -18.22
CA SER A 607 19.77 20.42 -17.69
C SER A 607 20.17 21.39 -18.80
N ALA A 608 20.23 22.69 -18.50
CA ALA A 608 20.73 23.69 -19.42
C ALA A 608 22.20 23.45 -19.85
N THR A 609 22.98 22.71 -19.06
CA THR A 609 24.37 22.33 -19.37
C THR A 609 24.46 21.01 -20.15
N GLY A 610 23.34 20.33 -20.40
CA GLY A 610 23.27 19.05 -21.11
C GLY A 610 23.41 17.81 -20.21
N GLU A 611 23.47 17.97 -18.89
CA GLU A 611 23.48 16.85 -17.94
C GLU A 611 22.14 16.12 -17.96
N HIS A 612 22.16 14.78 -17.92
CA HIS A 612 20.93 13.98 -17.93
C HIS A 612 20.29 13.96 -16.53
N LEU A 613 19.10 14.56 -16.42
CA LEU A 613 18.39 14.71 -15.14
C LEU A 613 17.44 13.54 -14.89
N SER A 614 16.67 13.16 -15.91
CA SER A 614 15.70 12.07 -15.83
C SER A 614 15.32 11.54 -17.21
N THR A 615 14.65 10.41 -17.23
CA THR A 615 14.01 9.88 -18.44
C THR A 615 12.51 9.73 -18.22
N LEU A 616 11.74 10.36 -19.11
CA LEU A 616 10.27 10.37 -19.09
C LEU A 616 9.75 9.38 -20.12
N GLN A 617 8.98 8.38 -19.66
CA GLN A 617 8.21 7.50 -20.51
C GLN A 617 6.77 8.01 -20.64
N LEU A 618 6.35 8.24 -21.87
CA LEU A 618 4.98 8.59 -22.23
C LEU A 618 4.27 7.41 -22.89
N ARG A 619 3.01 7.17 -22.54
CA ARG A 619 2.10 6.30 -23.28
C ARG A 619 1.23 7.14 -24.19
N LEU A 620 1.05 6.67 -25.42
CA LEU A 620 0.24 7.33 -26.45
C LEU A 620 -1.16 6.70 -26.48
N SER A 621 -2.21 7.52 -26.34
CA SER A 621 -3.60 7.05 -26.36
C SER A 621 -4.50 8.04 -27.10
N GLY A 622 -4.77 7.74 -28.38
CA GLY A 622 -5.43 8.67 -29.28
C GLY A 622 -4.60 9.94 -29.42
N GLU A 623 -5.24 11.10 -29.34
CA GLU A 623 -4.55 12.39 -29.44
C GLU A 623 -3.84 12.85 -28.15
N HIS A 624 -3.90 12.05 -27.08
CA HIS A 624 -3.36 12.41 -25.77
C HIS A 624 -2.16 11.55 -25.38
N VAL A 625 -1.28 12.13 -24.57
CA VAL A 625 -0.14 11.45 -23.95
C VAL A 625 -0.26 11.51 -22.43
N TYR A 626 0.21 10.45 -21.78
CA TYR A 626 0.19 10.30 -20.33
C TYR A 626 1.55 9.82 -19.84
N SER A 627 2.02 10.36 -18.70
CA SER A 627 3.21 9.86 -18.04
C SER A 627 2.98 8.44 -17.52
N VAL A 628 3.83 7.50 -17.91
CA VAL A 628 3.90 6.17 -17.28
C VAL A 628 4.87 6.23 -16.10
N GLN A 629 6.04 6.80 -16.35
CA GLN A 629 7.08 6.99 -15.33
C GLN A 629 8.01 8.13 -15.72
N ASN A 630 8.59 8.77 -14.71
CA ASN A 630 9.70 9.70 -14.82
C ASN A 630 10.74 9.30 -13.78
N LYS A 631 11.95 8.91 -14.20
CA LYS A 631 12.98 8.35 -13.31
C LYS A 631 14.32 9.05 -13.50
N GLY A 632 14.99 9.39 -12.40
CA GLY A 632 16.35 9.88 -12.39
C GLY A 632 17.39 8.77 -12.48
N VAL A 633 18.67 9.15 -12.37
CA VAL A 633 19.82 8.22 -12.41
C VAL A 633 19.66 7.11 -11.36
N GLY A 634 19.81 5.85 -11.77
CA GLY A 634 19.67 4.69 -10.88
C GLY A 634 18.24 4.37 -10.45
N ASN A 635 17.24 4.70 -11.29
CA ASN A 635 15.79 4.50 -11.01
C ASN A 635 15.24 5.30 -9.81
N VAL A 636 15.95 6.32 -9.34
CA VAL A 636 15.49 7.19 -8.25
C VAL A 636 14.39 8.15 -8.71
N SER A 637 13.74 8.83 -7.77
CA SER A 637 12.80 9.91 -8.10
C SER A 637 13.51 11.04 -8.86
N PRO A 638 12.88 11.65 -9.87
CA PRO A 638 13.48 12.74 -10.63
C PRO A 638 13.66 13.98 -9.74
N SER A 639 14.57 14.88 -10.12
CA SER A 639 14.68 16.19 -9.47
C SER A 639 13.38 17.01 -9.65
N ALA A 640 13.16 18.00 -8.79
CA ALA A 640 11.98 18.86 -8.89
C ALA A 640 11.90 19.58 -10.24
N GLU A 641 13.04 20.04 -10.76
CA GLU A 641 13.16 20.71 -12.07
C GLU A 641 12.75 19.77 -13.22
N ALA A 642 13.19 18.51 -13.17
CA ALA A 642 12.83 17.53 -14.19
C ALA A 642 11.37 17.09 -14.09
N ALA A 643 10.82 16.98 -12.87
CA ALA A 643 9.39 16.69 -12.67
C ALA A 643 8.51 17.82 -13.23
N GLU A 644 8.84 19.08 -12.92
CA GLU A 644 8.13 20.25 -13.44
C GLU A 644 8.20 20.33 -14.97
N ALA A 645 9.37 20.08 -15.57
CA ALA A 645 9.54 20.08 -17.02
C ALA A 645 8.71 18.98 -17.70
N ALA A 646 8.63 17.79 -17.11
CA ALA A 646 7.79 16.70 -17.62
C ALA A 646 6.30 17.06 -17.59
N GLU A 647 5.80 17.65 -16.50
CA GLU A 647 4.41 18.09 -16.38
C GLU A 647 4.08 19.18 -17.40
N TRP A 648 4.96 20.17 -17.57
CA TRP A 648 4.84 21.19 -18.60
C TRP A 648 4.74 20.57 -19.99
N TYR A 649 5.64 19.64 -20.33
CA TYR A 649 5.70 19.01 -21.65
C TYR A 649 4.42 18.24 -22.00
N ILE A 650 3.91 17.45 -21.06
CA ILE A 650 2.62 16.73 -21.23
C ILE A 650 1.48 17.73 -21.41
N SER A 651 1.45 18.80 -20.62
CA SER A 651 0.42 19.84 -20.70
C SER A 651 0.41 20.55 -22.06
N VAL A 652 1.58 20.90 -22.61
CA VAL A 652 1.66 21.58 -23.92
C VAL A 652 1.36 20.65 -25.09
N ILE A 653 1.72 19.36 -25.01
CA ILE A 653 1.34 18.35 -26.01
C ILE A 653 -0.18 18.17 -26.03
N ASN A 654 -0.78 17.87 -24.88
CA ASN A 654 -2.22 17.61 -24.78
C ASN A 654 -3.04 18.88 -25.08
N GLY A 655 -2.50 20.05 -24.76
CA GLY A 655 -3.08 21.34 -25.15
C GLY A 655 -2.85 21.72 -26.62
N LYS A 656 -2.21 20.85 -27.43
CA LYS A 656 -1.85 21.08 -28.84
C LYS A 656 -1.09 22.39 -29.08
N LYS A 657 -0.31 22.83 -28.07
CA LYS A 657 0.49 24.06 -28.12
C LYS A 657 1.82 23.86 -28.84
N ILE A 658 2.26 22.62 -29.01
CA ILE A 658 3.41 22.26 -29.83
C ILE A 658 3.02 21.22 -30.88
N PRO A 659 3.62 21.25 -32.08
CA PRO A 659 3.40 20.23 -33.10
C PRO A 659 3.84 18.85 -32.62
N THR A 660 3.07 17.83 -32.96
CA THR A 660 3.39 16.43 -32.64
C THR A 660 3.36 15.58 -33.91
N SER A 661 4.08 14.45 -33.88
CA SER A 661 4.05 13.45 -34.94
C SER A 661 3.05 12.32 -34.66
N LEU A 662 2.01 12.56 -33.85
CA LEU A 662 1.05 11.53 -33.42
C LEU A 662 0.41 10.81 -34.62
N ASP A 663 0.04 11.54 -35.69
CA ASP A 663 -0.51 10.92 -36.91
C ASP A 663 0.47 9.97 -37.58
N ARG A 664 1.75 10.34 -37.65
CA ARG A 664 2.80 9.49 -38.22
C ARG A 664 3.03 8.26 -37.34
N ILE A 665 3.03 8.44 -36.02
CA ILE A 665 3.18 7.34 -35.06
C ILE A 665 1.96 6.40 -35.15
N HIS A 666 0.74 6.91 -35.23
CA HIS A 666 -0.47 6.11 -35.43
C HIS A 666 -0.48 5.38 -36.76
N LYS A 667 0.03 6.01 -37.83
CA LYS A 667 0.19 5.35 -39.13
C LYS A 667 1.23 4.23 -39.07
N MET A 668 2.35 4.45 -38.40
CA MET A 668 3.33 3.38 -38.14
C MET A 668 2.74 2.26 -37.30
N LYS A 669 1.95 2.61 -36.29
CA LYS A 669 1.21 1.66 -35.46
C LYS A 669 0.22 0.84 -36.30
N SER A 670 -0.61 1.46 -37.14
CA SER A 670 -1.55 0.72 -37.99
C SER A 670 -0.84 -0.16 -39.03
N MET A 671 0.28 0.29 -39.59
CA MET A 671 1.12 -0.53 -40.48
C MET A 671 1.75 -1.72 -39.75
N THR A 672 2.15 -1.56 -38.48
CA THR A 672 2.66 -2.67 -37.65
C THR A 672 1.55 -3.57 -37.10
N GLU A 673 0.33 -3.06 -36.87
CA GLU A 673 -0.84 -3.89 -36.51
C GLU A 673 -1.26 -4.80 -37.67
N ALA A 674 -1.10 -4.35 -38.92
CA ALA A 674 -1.40 -5.15 -40.11
C ALA A 674 -0.39 -6.31 -40.34
N ALA A 675 0.83 -6.19 -39.80
CA ALA A 675 1.83 -7.25 -39.84
C ALA A 675 1.58 -8.26 -38.70
N LYS A 676 0.88 -9.36 -38.99
CA LYS A 676 0.57 -10.53 -38.12
C LYS A 676 0.76 -10.25 -36.61
N ALA A 677 -0.32 -9.93 -35.89
CA ALA A 677 -0.35 -9.61 -34.45
C ALA A 677 0.50 -10.55 -33.55
N ALA A 678 0.62 -11.82 -33.95
CA ALA A 678 1.49 -12.84 -33.37
C ALA A 678 2.99 -12.45 -33.39
N SER A 679 3.52 -12.07 -34.56
CA SER A 679 4.92 -11.68 -34.74
C SER A 679 5.24 -10.36 -34.03
N LYS A 680 4.24 -9.48 -33.82
CA LYS A 680 4.38 -8.26 -33.03
C LYS A 680 4.68 -8.55 -31.56
N ILE A 681 4.04 -9.57 -30.97
CA ILE A 681 4.25 -9.91 -29.56
C ILE A 681 5.59 -10.63 -29.38
N VAL A 682 5.85 -11.61 -30.25
CA VAL A 682 7.06 -12.44 -30.21
C VAL A 682 8.31 -11.65 -30.64
N GLY A 683 8.15 -10.65 -31.51
CA GLY A 683 9.23 -9.84 -32.06
C GLY A 683 10.01 -10.52 -33.20
N PHE A 684 9.58 -11.68 -33.69
CA PHE A 684 10.12 -12.33 -34.89
C PHE A 684 9.01 -13.19 -35.51
N ASP A 685 9.23 -13.77 -36.69
CA ASP A 685 8.24 -14.64 -37.31
C ASP A 685 8.10 -15.95 -36.52
N ALA A 686 7.01 -16.05 -35.74
CA ALA A 686 6.69 -17.24 -34.96
C ALA A 686 6.39 -18.48 -35.80
N THR A 687 6.11 -18.31 -37.10
CA THR A 687 5.88 -19.44 -38.03
C THR A 687 7.19 -20.00 -38.59
N ASP A 688 8.28 -19.24 -38.52
CA ASP A 688 9.61 -19.70 -38.90
C ASP A 688 10.26 -20.50 -37.76
N THR A 689 10.40 -21.82 -37.98
CA THR A 689 11.02 -22.73 -37.00
C THR A 689 12.50 -22.45 -36.80
N ALA A 690 13.22 -21.98 -37.83
CA ALA A 690 14.61 -21.59 -37.71
C ALA A 690 14.75 -20.32 -36.84
N ALA A 691 13.82 -19.37 -36.97
CA ALA A 691 13.79 -18.20 -36.12
C ALA A 691 13.50 -18.56 -34.65
N CYS A 692 12.55 -19.49 -34.41
CA CYS A 692 12.29 -19.99 -33.07
C CYS A 692 13.51 -20.67 -32.44
N ALA A 693 14.23 -21.50 -33.20
CA ALA A 693 15.45 -22.15 -32.74
C ALA A 693 16.56 -21.13 -32.40
N ARG A 694 16.72 -20.08 -33.23
CA ARG A 694 17.65 -18.98 -32.93
C ARG A 694 17.26 -18.21 -31.67
N ALA A 695 15.98 -17.91 -31.48
CA ALA A 695 15.50 -17.27 -30.25
C ALA A 695 15.82 -18.13 -29.02
N PHE A 696 15.64 -19.45 -29.11
CA PHE A 696 16.04 -20.38 -28.04
C PHE A 696 17.54 -20.30 -27.73
N GLU A 697 18.43 -20.32 -28.74
CA GLU A 697 19.87 -20.19 -28.53
C GLU A 697 20.26 -18.86 -27.86
N ILE A 698 19.58 -17.75 -28.21
CA ILE A 698 19.80 -16.44 -27.57
C ILE A 698 19.46 -16.49 -26.08
N TYR A 699 18.35 -17.12 -25.71
CA TYR A 699 17.89 -17.21 -24.31
C TYR A 699 18.54 -18.35 -23.50
N LYS A 700 19.22 -19.28 -24.17
CA LYS A 700 19.85 -20.47 -23.57
C LYS A 700 20.70 -20.18 -22.33
N PRO A 701 21.54 -19.13 -22.25
CA PRO A 701 22.32 -18.82 -21.05
C PRO A 701 21.46 -18.51 -19.81
N CYS A 702 20.24 -18.04 -20.04
CA CYS A 702 19.27 -17.69 -19.00
C CYS A 702 18.34 -18.85 -18.65
N LEU A 703 18.50 -20.04 -19.24
CA LEU A 703 17.70 -21.22 -18.92
C LEU A 703 18.35 -22.07 -17.81
N PRO A 704 17.57 -22.95 -17.15
CA PRO A 704 18.09 -24.00 -16.29
C PRO A 704 19.22 -24.80 -16.96
N LYS A 705 20.23 -25.22 -16.17
CA LYS A 705 21.46 -25.83 -16.71
C LYS A 705 21.20 -27.01 -17.65
N ARG A 706 20.22 -27.87 -17.33
CA ARG A 706 19.81 -29.03 -18.15
C ARG A 706 19.43 -28.67 -19.59
N TYR A 707 18.98 -27.44 -19.84
CA TYR A 707 18.57 -26.99 -21.17
C TYR A 707 19.68 -26.23 -21.93
N ARG A 708 20.85 -26.03 -21.32
CA ARG A 708 21.92 -25.22 -21.92
C ARG A 708 22.76 -25.95 -22.95
N ASP A 709 22.74 -27.28 -22.92
CA ASP A 709 23.59 -28.13 -23.74
C ASP A 709 22.79 -28.95 -24.77
N ILE A 710 21.48 -28.73 -24.86
CA ILE A 710 20.58 -29.40 -25.82
C ILE A 710 20.13 -28.44 -26.92
N ASP A 711 19.71 -28.98 -28.06
CA ASP A 711 19.13 -28.19 -29.15
C ASP A 711 17.63 -27.85 -28.90
N TYR A 712 17.08 -27.01 -29.77
CA TYR A 712 15.69 -26.55 -29.68
C TYR A 712 14.66 -27.68 -29.72
N ASP A 713 14.84 -28.66 -30.62
CA ASP A 713 13.88 -29.77 -30.78
C ASP A 713 13.92 -30.73 -29.58
N THR A 714 15.10 -30.95 -29.02
CA THR A 714 15.29 -31.73 -27.79
C THR A 714 14.68 -30.98 -26.60
N TRP A 715 14.86 -29.66 -26.52
CA TRP A 715 14.22 -28.83 -25.49
C TRP A 715 12.69 -28.89 -25.56
N LEU A 716 12.09 -28.80 -26.76
CA LEU A 716 10.64 -28.91 -26.93
C LEU A 716 10.08 -30.23 -26.34
N LYS A 717 10.84 -31.32 -26.45
CA LYS A 717 10.48 -32.64 -25.90
C LYS A 717 10.73 -32.71 -24.40
N GLU A 718 11.93 -32.38 -23.94
CA GLU A 718 12.33 -32.54 -22.53
C GLU A 718 11.60 -31.58 -21.59
N ALA A 719 11.36 -30.33 -22.02
CA ALA A 719 10.59 -29.36 -21.26
C ALA A 719 9.07 -29.54 -21.43
N LYS A 720 8.63 -30.62 -22.10
CA LYS A 720 7.22 -30.96 -22.36
C LYS A 720 6.43 -29.80 -22.97
N VAL A 721 7.08 -28.98 -23.80
CA VAL A 721 6.48 -27.77 -24.37
C VAL A 721 5.28 -28.16 -25.20
N MET A 722 5.43 -29.15 -26.08
CA MET A 722 4.37 -29.58 -27.00
C MET A 722 3.17 -30.21 -26.27
N GLU A 723 3.41 -30.99 -25.21
CA GLU A 723 2.33 -31.58 -24.39
C GLU A 723 1.50 -30.49 -23.72
N ASN A 724 2.17 -29.52 -23.10
CA ASN A 724 1.53 -28.40 -22.43
C ASN A 724 0.81 -27.45 -23.41
N VAL A 725 1.42 -27.17 -24.56
CA VAL A 725 0.76 -26.40 -25.64
C VAL A 725 -0.47 -27.14 -26.13
N GLY A 726 -0.40 -28.46 -26.36
CA GLY A 726 -1.56 -29.27 -26.74
C GLY A 726 -2.69 -29.23 -25.70
N ALA A 727 -2.35 -29.38 -24.42
CA ALA A 727 -3.32 -29.31 -23.32
C ALA A 727 -3.98 -27.91 -23.23
N PHE A 728 -3.18 -26.85 -23.41
CA PHE A 728 -3.68 -25.48 -23.47
C PHE A 728 -4.65 -25.27 -24.65
N MET A 729 -4.27 -25.72 -25.85
CA MET A 729 -5.10 -25.60 -27.05
C MET A 729 -6.43 -26.36 -26.93
N ALA A 730 -6.42 -27.53 -26.30
CA ALA A 730 -7.63 -28.29 -25.98
C ALA A 730 -8.55 -27.52 -25.02
N GLU A 731 -7.99 -26.87 -24.01
CA GLU A 731 -8.74 -26.04 -23.06
C GLU A 731 -9.37 -24.81 -23.74
N CYS A 732 -8.60 -24.11 -24.58
CA CYS A 732 -9.10 -22.99 -25.39
C CYS A 732 -10.25 -23.43 -26.30
N SER A 733 -10.10 -24.56 -27.00
CA SER A 733 -11.13 -25.12 -27.87
C SER A 733 -12.40 -25.45 -27.10
N LYS A 734 -12.30 -26.00 -25.89
CA LYS A 734 -13.45 -26.27 -25.01
C LYS A 734 -14.16 -24.98 -24.60
N ARG A 735 -13.41 -23.94 -24.22
CA ARG A 735 -13.97 -22.63 -23.84
C ARG A 735 -14.66 -21.94 -25.02
N HIS A 736 -14.08 -21.99 -26.21
CA HIS A 736 -14.69 -21.44 -27.43
C HIS A 736 -16.02 -22.10 -27.77
N LYS A 737 -16.07 -23.44 -27.70
CA LYS A 737 -17.32 -24.20 -27.87
C LYS A 737 -18.38 -23.78 -26.86
N ASN A 738 -17.99 -23.63 -25.59
CA ASN A 738 -18.90 -23.20 -24.52
C ASN A 738 -19.38 -21.75 -24.67
N ALA A 739 -18.54 -20.86 -25.20
CA ALA A 739 -18.90 -19.46 -25.46
C ALA A 739 -19.91 -19.36 -26.62
N LYS A 740 -19.69 -20.12 -27.70
CA LYS A 740 -20.64 -20.19 -28.83
C LYS A 740 -21.96 -20.89 -28.49
N SER A 741 -21.98 -21.76 -27.47
CA SER A 741 -23.19 -22.46 -27.05
C SER A 741 -24.03 -21.71 -26.02
N LYS A 742 -23.57 -20.57 -25.50
CA LYS A 742 -24.39 -19.69 -24.64
C LYS A 742 -25.15 -18.72 -25.56
N PRO A 743 -26.50 -18.82 -25.63
CA PRO A 743 -27.34 -17.93 -26.45
C PRO A 743 -27.19 -16.46 -26.08
#